data_AF-A0AAW0WA91-F1
#
_entry.id   AF-A0AAW0WA91-F1
#
_cell.length_a   1.000
_cell.length_b   1.000
_cell.length_c   1.000
_cell.angle_alpha   90.00
_cell.angle_beta   90.00
_cell.angle_gamma   90.00
#
_symmetry.space_group_name_H-M   'P 1'
#
loop_
_entity.id
_entity.type
_entity.pdbx_description
1 polymer ?
#
loop_
_entity_poly.entity_id
_entity_poly.type
_entity_poly.pdbx_seq_one_letter_code
_entity_poly.pdbx_strand_id
1 'polypeptide(L)'
;MESWSLIIRDAQNRSIDTARPIFERLVTTFPTTGKFWKMFIEQEMRSYNFEKVEKLFQRCLTKVLNIDLWRLYVTYVKETKSSLPTYREKLSQAYEFAIDKIGMDYNSYTLWNDYANLLKNVEVVGSYAENQKIMAVRKVYQRGIVTPMANIEQLWRDYLEFEKNINPIIAEKMNIERGRDYMNARRVGKELEAETRGLNRHLPSIPPSALPEETKQVEIWKRYIRWEKDNPLRTDDQTLVTKRVRFAYEQCLLCLSHHPDIWYEGALFLQESSKLLSEKGDVNASKIFSEEAAQIYERAISGPLRKNQLLFFAYADFEESRLRYQEVHKIYQRYIEMEDVDPTLAYLQYMKFARRAEGIKSTREVFKKAREDIRTQFHVYVGAALMEYYCTKNKDIAFRIFELGLKKFPDNADYIMAYVDYLSHLNEDNNTRVLFERVLTSGQLKNEDTVGLWNRFLEFECNVGDLASIVKVEKRRAHVLQKLQEFEGKDTAQLVDRYKFMDLYPCTPAELKAIGYRDISTHTMITNPNIPRGLSIHEAQEPTYARPDFSQMIPFKPKAKYIPGEHPVKGGAFPPPPAVANLLSLLPPPSYFRGPFVKLEALVDLFMRLNLPEQGGQWSTSGSHDVRLFELSKSVHWVVDPSGDRKRKVIPGDDSDDEDGNKPVLTSDIYRARQQKKMK
;
A
#
# COMPACT_ATOMS: atom_id res chain seq x y z
N MET A 1 5.28 -24.18 -17.73
CA MET A 1 5.96 -25.16 -16.85
C MET A 1 5.95 -26.57 -17.43
N GLU A 2 4.82 -27.06 -17.94
CA GLU A 2 4.70 -28.40 -18.55
C GLU A 2 5.63 -28.63 -19.76
N SER A 3 5.84 -27.62 -20.60
CA SER A 3 6.77 -27.74 -21.73
C SER A 3 8.22 -27.97 -21.27
N TRP A 4 8.64 -27.32 -20.17
CA TRP A 4 9.98 -27.51 -19.59
C TRP A 4 10.13 -28.88 -18.95
N SER A 5 9.10 -29.44 -18.31
CA SER A 5 9.19 -30.78 -17.71
C SER A 5 9.36 -31.87 -18.77
N LEU A 6 8.71 -31.74 -19.92
CA LEU A 6 8.93 -32.61 -21.08
C LEU A 6 10.36 -32.52 -21.61
N ILE A 7 10.87 -31.30 -21.78
CA ILE A 7 12.25 -31.05 -22.24
C ILE A 7 13.27 -31.62 -21.26
N ILE A 8 13.05 -31.49 -19.96
CA ILE A 8 13.95 -32.04 -18.93
C ILE A 8 13.95 -33.57 -18.98
N ARG A 9 12.77 -34.20 -19.09
CA ARG A 9 12.66 -35.67 -19.18
C ARG A 9 13.39 -36.20 -20.41
N ASP A 10 13.25 -35.54 -21.55
CA ASP A 10 13.96 -35.89 -22.77
C ASP A 10 15.48 -35.67 -22.62
N ALA A 11 15.91 -34.54 -22.04
CA ALA A 11 17.32 -34.25 -21.80
C ALA A 11 18.03 -35.26 -20.88
N GLN A 12 17.33 -35.82 -19.88
CA GLN A 12 17.87 -36.85 -19.00
C GLN A 12 18.13 -38.19 -19.71
N ASN A 13 17.35 -38.49 -20.74
CA ASN A 13 17.46 -39.72 -21.52
C ASN A 13 18.51 -39.62 -22.65
N ARG A 14 19.01 -38.42 -22.92
CA ARG A 14 20.00 -38.15 -23.97
C ARG A 14 21.43 -38.16 -23.40
N SER A 15 22.41 -38.34 -24.30
CA SER A 15 23.83 -38.21 -23.96
C SER A 15 24.15 -36.78 -23.53
N ILE A 16 25.12 -36.62 -22.63
CA ILE A 16 25.44 -35.32 -22.03
C ILE A 16 25.78 -34.24 -23.07
N ASP A 17 26.42 -34.61 -24.18
CA ASP A 17 26.82 -33.64 -25.20
C ASP A 17 25.65 -33.00 -25.94
N THR A 18 24.56 -33.75 -26.11
CA THR A 18 23.31 -33.23 -26.72
C THR A 18 22.40 -32.59 -25.69
N ALA A 19 22.46 -33.02 -24.43
CA ALA A 19 21.65 -32.48 -23.34
C ALA A 19 22.22 -31.17 -22.75
N ARG A 20 23.54 -30.94 -22.83
CA ARG A 20 24.21 -29.78 -22.22
C ARG A 20 23.67 -28.43 -22.69
N PRO A 21 23.41 -28.17 -24.00
CA PRO A 21 22.81 -26.91 -24.42
C PRO A 21 21.41 -26.69 -23.84
N ILE A 22 20.64 -27.77 -23.64
CA ILE A 22 19.30 -27.72 -23.05
C ILE A 22 19.40 -27.36 -21.57
N PHE A 23 20.29 -28.01 -20.82
CA PHE A 23 20.52 -27.70 -19.41
C PHE A 23 21.08 -26.29 -19.21
N GLU A 24 22.01 -25.82 -20.05
CA GLU A 24 22.50 -24.44 -19.99
C GLU A 24 21.36 -23.43 -20.24
N ARG A 25 20.48 -23.68 -21.22
CA ARG A 25 19.30 -22.83 -21.43
C ARG A 25 18.34 -22.88 -20.23
N LEU A 26 18.21 -24.03 -19.57
CA LEU A 26 17.34 -24.19 -18.40
C LEU A 26 17.86 -23.40 -17.19
N VAL A 27 19.15 -23.52 -16.84
CA VAL A 27 19.74 -22.84 -15.68
C VAL A 27 19.96 -21.35 -15.92
N THR A 28 20.08 -20.91 -17.18
CA THR A 28 20.08 -19.48 -17.52
C THR A 28 18.68 -18.87 -17.44
N THR A 29 17.64 -19.64 -17.77
CA THR A 29 16.23 -19.19 -17.62
C THR A 29 15.79 -19.20 -16.15
N PHE A 30 16.19 -20.22 -15.39
CA PHE A 30 15.81 -20.41 -13.98
C PHE A 30 17.04 -20.49 -13.06
N PRO A 31 17.77 -19.38 -12.88
CA PRO A 31 19.05 -19.38 -12.18
C PRO A 31 18.94 -19.71 -10.68
N THR A 32 17.78 -19.49 -10.06
CA THR A 32 17.56 -19.71 -8.62
C THR A 32 17.10 -21.12 -8.28
N THR A 33 16.72 -21.93 -9.28
CA THR A 33 16.09 -23.23 -9.03
C THR A 33 17.14 -24.32 -8.79
N GLY A 34 17.43 -24.60 -7.52
CA GLY A 34 18.44 -25.60 -7.12
C GLY A 34 18.20 -27.01 -7.70
N LYS A 35 16.94 -27.41 -7.91
CA LYS A 35 16.59 -28.68 -8.54
C LYS A 35 17.16 -28.84 -9.95
N PHE A 36 17.13 -27.78 -10.76
CA PHE A 36 17.64 -27.82 -12.13
C PHE A 36 19.16 -27.85 -12.16
N TRP A 37 19.82 -27.08 -11.28
CA TRP A 37 21.27 -27.16 -11.10
C TRP A 37 21.71 -28.55 -10.66
N LYS A 38 21.01 -29.14 -9.69
CA LYS A 38 21.27 -30.52 -9.22
C LYS A 38 21.18 -31.52 -10.36
N MET A 39 20.09 -31.50 -11.13
CA MET A 39 19.90 -32.41 -12.28
C MET A 39 21.01 -32.28 -13.33
N PHE A 40 21.46 -31.06 -13.61
CA PHE A 40 22.55 -30.83 -14.55
C PHE A 40 23.89 -31.37 -14.02
N ILE A 41 24.21 -31.10 -12.75
CA ILE A 41 25.45 -31.57 -12.12
C ILE A 41 25.47 -33.09 -11.99
N GLU A 42 24.36 -33.73 -11.61
CA GLU A 42 24.25 -35.19 -11.53
C GLU A 42 24.53 -35.86 -12.89
N GLN A 43 24.04 -35.28 -14.00
CA GLN A 43 24.28 -35.84 -15.34
C GLN A 43 25.76 -35.68 -15.78
N GLU A 44 26.40 -34.56 -15.45
CA GLU A 44 27.84 -34.36 -15.72
C GLU A 44 28.71 -35.24 -14.80
N MET A 45 28.30 -35.48 -13.55
CA MET A 45 28.96 -36.43 -12.63
C MET A 45 28.86 -37.88 -13.14
N ARG A 46 27.70 -38.31 -13.62
CA ARG A 46 27.53 -39.65 -14.26
C ARG A 46 28.42 -39.84 -15.47
N SER A 47 28.77 -38.75 -16.15
CA SER A 47 29.64 -38.75 -17.32
C SER A 47 31.13 -38.56 -16.97
N TYR A 48 31.49 -38.54 -15.67
CA TYR A 48 32.84 -38.35 -15.15
C TYR A 48 33.54 -37.04 -15.59
N ASN A 49 32.78 -35.99 -15.94
CA ASN A 49 33.32 -34.69 -16.37
C ASN A 49 33.57 -33.75 -15.18
N PHE A 50 34.49 -34.10 -14.28
CA PHE A 50 34.68 -33.39 -13.01
C PHE A 50 35.11 -31.92 -13.15
N GLU A 51 35.89 -31.57 -14.19
CA GLU A 51 36.28 -30.16 -14.43
C GLU A 51 35.08 -29.25 -14.73
N LYS A 52 34.08 -29.77 -15.45
CA LYS A 52 32.86 -29.02 -15.75
C LYS A 52 31.98 -28.90 -14.52
N VAL A 53 31.89 -29.98 -13.73
CA VAL A 53 31.19 -29.99 -12.44
C VAL A 53 31.74 -28.91 -11.50
N GLU A 54 33.07 -28.77 -11.40
CA GLU A 54 33.69 -27.73 -10.58
C GLU A 54 33.30 -26.31 -11.05
N LYS A 55 33.31 -26.06 -12.37
CA LYS A 55 32.85 -24.78 -12.94
C LYS A 55 31.36 -24.53 -12.69
N LEU A 56 30.52 -25.56 -12.67
CA LEU A 56 29.09 -25.43 -12.35
C LEU A 56 28.90 -25.05 -10.87
N PHE A 57 29.59 -25.72 -9.95
CA PHE A 57 29.53 -25.37 -8.52
C PHE A 57 30.01 -23.94 -8.27
N GLN A 58 31.08 -23.49 -8.92
CA GLN A 58 31.55 -22.10 -8.83
C GLN A 58 30.51 -21.08 -9.29
N ARG A 59 29.67 -21.42 -10.27
CA ARG A 59 28.60 -20.53 -10.78
C ARG A 59 27.39 -20.45 -9.86
N CYS A 60 26.96 -21.57 -9.27
CA CYS A 60 25.65 -21.65 -8.60
C CYS A 60 25.70 -21.74 -7.07
N LEU A 61 26.74 -22.35 -6.47
CA LEU A 61 26.69 -22.80 -5.07
C LEU A 61 26.49 -21.65 -4.06
N THR A 62 27.14 -20.52 -4.28
CA THR A 62 27.02 -19.34 -3.40
C THR A 62 25.74 -18.53 -3.64
N LYS A 63 25.11 -18.69 -4.81
CA LYS A 63 23.88 -17.96 -5.19
C LYS A 63 22.60 -18.71 -4.84
N VAL A 64 22.68 -20.05 -4.80
CA VAL A 64 21.52 -20.94 -4.61
C VAL A 64 21.69 -21.71 -3.30
N LEU A 65 21.03 -21.24 -2.24
CA LEU A 65 21.05 -21.88 -0.93
C LEU A 65 20.04 -23.05 -0.85
N ASN A 66 20.20 -24.07 -1.68
CA ASN A 66 19.33 -25.25 -1.65
C ASN A 66 20.02 -26.44 -0.97
N ILE A 67 19.37 -27.05 0.04
CA ILE A 67 19.95 -28.14 0.83
C ILE A 67 20.43 -29.33 -0.01
N ASP A 68 19.70 -29.72 -1.05
CA ASP A 68 20.06 -30.87 -1.89
C ASP A 68 21.28 -30.58 -2.75
N LEU A 69 21.44 -29.33 -3.20
CA LEU A 69 22.61 -28.89 -3.98
C LEU A 69 23.88 -28.90 -3.11
N TRP A 70 23.79 -28.44 -1.86
CA TRP A 70 24.91 -28.46 -0.92
C TRP A 70 25.29 -29.87 -0.49
N ARG A 71 24.33 -30.78 -0.32
CA ARG A 71 24.60 -32.21 -0.11
C ARG A 71 25.34 -32.81 -1.31
N LEU A 72 24.89 -32.51 -2.54
CA LEU A 72 25.56 -32.97 -3.76
C LEU A 72 27.00 -32.43 -3.86
N TYR A 73 27.24 -31.17 -3.47
CA TYR A 73 28.59 -30.61 -3.41
C TYR A 73 29.52 -31.40 -2.48
N VAL A 74 29.05 -31.72 -1.27
CA VAL A 74 29.81 -32.53 -0.32
C VAL A 74 30.07 -33.94 -0.88
N THR A 75 29.08 -34.56 -1.52
CA THR A 75 29.26 -35.86 -2.21
C THR A 75 30.30 -35.76 -3.33
N TYR A 76 30.27 -34.71 -4.14
CA TYR A 76 31.27 -34.45 -5.18
C TYR A 76 32.70 -34.36 -4.60
N VAL A 77 32.89 -33.63 -3.50
CA VAL A 77 34.19 -33.51 -2.83
C VAL A 77 34.62 -34.88 -2.28
N LYS A 78 33.69 -35.64 -1.70
CA LYS A 78 33.91 -36.98 -1.18
C LYS A 78 34.43 -37.95 -2.25
N GLU A 79 33.81 -37.95 -3.43
CA GLU A 79 34.18 -38.84 -4.54
C GLU A 79 35.47 -38.40 -5.24
N THR A 80 35.55 -37.12 -5.62
CA THR A 80 36.61 -36.61 -6.50
C THR A 80 37.94 -36.42 -5.78
N LYS A 81 37.91 -36.02 -4.50
CA LYS A 81 39.12 -35.70 -3.74
C LYS A 81 39.59 -36.87 -2.87
N SER A 82 38.93 -38.02 -2.92
CA SER A 82 39.24 -39.23 -2.12
C SER A 82 40.68 -39.73 -2.29
N SER A 83 41.27 -39.53 -3.46
CA SER A 83 42.64 -39.95 -3.80
C SER A 83 43.73 -39.01 -3.30
N LEU A 84 43.38 -37.82 -2.80
CA LEU A 84 44.36 -36.83 -2.36
C LEU A 84 44.85 -37.11 -0.92
N PRO A 85 46.15 -36.94 -0.62
CA PRO A 85 46.64 -37.03 0.76
C PRO A 85 45.97 -36.04 1.71
N THR A 86 45.58 -34.86 1.20
CA THR A 86 44.86 -33.79 1.93
C THR A 86 43.34 -33.95 1.91
N TYR A 87 42.83 -35.13 1.52
CA TYR A 87 41.40 -35.40 1.38
C TYR A 87 40.59 -35.04 2.62
N ARG A 88 41.03 -35.49 3.81
CA ARG A 88 40.31 -35.27 5.07
C ARG A 88 40.21 -33.79 5.42
N GLU A 89 41.29 -33.03 5.26
CA GLU A 89 41.30 -31.58 5.50
C GLU A 89 40.34 -30.86 4.55
N LYS A 90 40.41 -31.17 3.24
CA LYS A 90 39.53 -30.59 2.23
C LYS A 90 38.06 -30.95 2.47
N LEU A 91 37.79 -32.18 2.90
CA LEU A 91 36.43 -32.63 3.20
C LEU A 91 35.89 -31.93 4.46
N SER A 92 36.68 -31.80 5.52
CA SER A 92 36.30 -31.02 6.70
C SER A 92 36.01 -29.55 6.35
N GLN A 93 36.86 -28.91 5.54
CA GLN A 93 36.61 -27.55 5.04
C GLN A 93 35.32 -27.45 4.24
N ALA A 94 35.00 -28.46 3.41
CA ALA A 94 33.75 -28.48 2.66
C ALA A 94 32.51 -28.60 3.57
N TYR A 95 32.56 -29.43 4.61
CA TYR A 95 31.49 -29.54 5.60
C TYR A 95 31.33 -28.25 6.42
N GLU A 96 32.43 -27.64 6.88
CA GLU A 96 32.38 -26.36 7.59
C GLU A 96 31.77 -25.25 6.75
N PHE A 97 32.17 -25.18 5.47
CA PHE A 97 31.62 -24.23 4.52
C PHE A 97 30.12 -24.46 4.27
N ALA A 98 29.70 -25.73 4.12
CA ALA A 98 28.29 -26.07 3.95
C ALA A 98 27.47 -25.69 5.20
N ILE A 99 27.94 -26.08 6.39
CA ILE A 99 27.27 -25.77 7.65
C ILE A 99 27.15 -24.26 7.87
N ASP A 100 28.17 -23.49 7.50
CA ASP A 100 28.12 -22.03 7.68
C ASP A 100 27.07 -21.34 6.79
N LYS A 101 26.78 -21.90 5.60
CA LYS A 101 25.81 -21.34 4.65
C LYS A 101 24.41 -21.93 4.74
N ILE A 102 24.28 -23.26 4.89
CA ILE A 102 23.00 -23.99 4.86
C ILE A 102 22.69 -24.73 6.18
N GLY A 103 23.55 -24.64 7.18
CA GLY A 103 23.35 -25.33 8.47
C GLY A 103 22.14 -24.84 9.26
N MET A 104 21.59 -23.67 8.92
CA MET A 104 20.34 -23.13 9.50
C MET A 104 19.07 -23.69 8.84
N ASP A 105 19.19 -24.43 7.73
CA ASP A 105 18.03 -25.06 7.09
C ASP A 105 17.40 -26.11 8.00
N TYR A 106 16.07 -26.19 7.98
CA TYR A 106 15.34 -27.20 8.77
C TYR A 106 15.78 -28.64 8.44
N ASN A 107 16.10 -28.96 7.18
CA ASN A 107 16.53 -30.29 6.75
C ASN A 107 18.06 -30.47 6.80
N SER A 108 18.80 -29.65 7.54
CA SER A 108 20.27 -29.70 7.60
C SER A 108 20.85 -30.85 8.44
N TYR A 109 20.03 -31.61 9.18
CA TYR A 109 20.46 -32.67 10.10
C TYR A 109 21.53 -33.62 9.54
N THR A 110 21.36 -34.09 8.30
CA THR A 110 22.31 -35.03 7.69
C THR A 110 23.70 -34.43 7.53
N LEU A 111 23.83 -33.13 7.25
CA LEU A 111 25.13 -32.46 7.13
C LEU A 111 25.86 -32.43 8.48
N TRP A 112 25.12 -32.15 9.56
CA TRP A 112 25.66 -32.14 10.92
C TRP A 112 26.10 -33.54 11.35
N ASN A 113 25.25 -34.55 11.13
CA ASN A 113 25.55 -35.93 11.50
C ASN A 113 26.74 -36.49 10.70
N ASP A 114 26.77 -36.28 9.38
CA ASP A 114 27.85 -36.76 8.52
C ASP A 114 29.18 -36.08 8.89
N TYR A 115 29.18 -34.79 9.21
CA TYR A 115 30.39 -34.09 9.64
C TYR A 115 30.89 -34.60 11.00
N ALA A 116 29.98 -34.79 11.97
CA ALA A 116 30.34 -35.37 13.26
C ALA A 116 30.93 -36.78 13.12
N ASN A 117 30.35 -37.61 12.26
CA ASN A 117 30.84 -38.97 11.99
C ASN A 117 32.20 -38.96 11.27
N LEU A 118 32.42 -38.02 10.34
CA LEU A 118 33.72 -37.84 9.70
C LEU A 118 34.81 -37.55 10.75
N LEU A 119 34.56 -36.61 11.66
CA LEU A 119 35.51 -36.24 12.72
C LEU A 119 35.72 -37.37 13.73
N LYS A 120 34.68 -38.14 14.08
CA LYS A 120 34.78 -39.33 14.94
C LYS A 120 35.64 -40.44 14.33
N ASN A 121 35.63 -40.60 13.01
CA ASN A 121 36.38 -41.64 12.32
C ASN A 121 37.83 -41.25 11.98
N VAL A 122 38.29 -40.06 12.38
CA VAL A 122 39.70 -39.67 12.21
C VAL A 122 40.57 -40.47 13.19
N GLU A 123 41.49 -41.26 12.67
CA GLU A 123 42.54 -41.92 13.45
C GLU A 123 43.59 -40.90 13.86
N VAL A 124 43.83 -40.80 15.16
CA VAL A 124 44.81 -39.90 15.77
C VAL A 124 45.66 -40.70 16.75
N VAL A 125 46.97 -40.48 16.71
CA VAL A 125 47.93 -41.17 17.59
C VAL A 125 48.42 -40.19 18.65
N GLY A 126 48.28 -40.58 19.91
CA GLY A 126 48.72 -39.79 21.05
C GLY A 126 47.61 -38.97 21.70
N SER A 127 47.73 -38.80 23.02
CA SER A 127 46.69 -38.20 23.87
C SER A 127 46.35 -36.73 23.53
N TYR A 128 47.33 -35.95 23.04
CA TYR A 128 47.09 -34.57 22.59
C TYR A 128 46.18 -34.52 21.35
N ALA A 129 46.44 -35.39 20.36
CA ALA A 129 45.67 -35.45 19.13
C ALA A 129 44.26 -36.02 19.35
N GLU A 130 44.10 -36.98 20.26
CA GLU A 130 42.78 -37.45 20.73
C GLU A 130 41.97 -36.32 21.38
N ASN A 131 42.59 -35.51 22.24
CA ASN A 131 41.91 -34.36 22.85
C ASN A 131 41.48 -33.31 21.82
N GLN A 132 42.30 -33.02 20.81
CA GLN A 132 41.91 -32.13 19.71
C GLN A 132 40.72 -32.67 18.92
N LYS A 133 40.71 -33.97 18.62
CA LYS A 133 39.57 -34.65 17.98
C LYS A 133 38.30 -34.52 18.82
N ILE A 134 38.39 -34.78 20.13
CA ILE A 134 37.26 -34.63 21.05
C ILE A 134 36.72 -33.19 21.02
N MET A 135 37.59 -32.19 21.09
CA MET A 135 37.19 -30.78 21.03
C MET A 135 36.53 -30.41 19.70
N ALA A 136 37.04 -30.91 18.58
CA ALA A 136 36.47 -30.67 17.25
C ALA A 136 35.06 -31.28 17.11
N VAL A 137 34.89 -32.56 17.50
CA VAL A 137 33.58 -33.23 17.49
C VAL A 137 32.60 -32.52 18.41
N ARG A 138 33.03 -32.16 19.63
CA ARG A 138 32.22 -31.42 20.61
C ARG A 138 31.76 -30.08 20.05
N LYS A 139 32.62 -29.33 19.36
CA LYS A 139 32.27 -28.04 18.74
C LYS A 139 31.15 -28.18 17.71
N VAL A 140 31.16 -29.24 16.91
CA VAL A 140 30.12 -29.50 15.89
C VAL A 140 28.79 -29.83 16.55
N TYR A 141 28.77 -30.76 17.51
CA TYR A 141 27.55 -31.09 18.24
C TYR A 141 26.97 -29.88 18.98
N GLN A 142 27.80 -29.14 19.71
CA GLN A 142 27.37 -27.97 20.47
C GLN A 142 26.79 -26.86 19.58
N ARG A 143 27.31 -26.67 18.36
CA ARG A 143 26.73 -25.73 17.38
C ARG A 143 25.41 -26.26 16.80
N GLY A 144 25.33 -27.57 16.54
CA GLY A 144 24.13 -28.22 15.98
C GLY A 144 22.94 -28.21 16.94
N ILE A 145 23.13 -28.56 18.21
CA ILE A 145 22.04 -28.70 19.20
C ILE A 145 21.31 -27.39 19.54
N VAL A 146 21.89 -26.24 19.20
CA VAL A 146 21.28 -24.91 19.38
C VAL A 146 20.57 -24.45 18.10
N THR A 147 20.74 -25.16 16.99
CA THR A 147 20.13 -24.82 15.70
C THR A 147 18.81 -25.57 15.51
N PRO A 148 17.67 -24.87 15.37
CA PRO A 148 16.38 -25.52 15.10
C PRO A 148 16.40 -26.29 13.77
N MET A 149 16.29 -27.62 13.83
CA MET A 149 16.31 -28.50 12.66
C MET A 149 15.46 -29.76 12.89
N ALA A 150 15.15 -30.47 11.81
CA ALA A 150 14.59 -31.80 11.82
C ALA A 150 15.51 -32.76 12.59
N ASN A 151 14.93 -33.75 13.28
CA ASN A 151 15.69 -34.80 13.98
C ASN A 151 16.74 -34.29 14.99
N ILE A 152 16.59 -33.08 15.54
CA ILE A 152 17.48 -32.54 16.59
C ILE A 152 17.57 -33.45 17.82
N GLU A 153 16.50 -34.19 18.13
CA GLU A 153 16.47 -35.18 19.22
C GLU A 153 17.47 -36.33 18.99
N GLN A 154 17.65 -36.75 17.74
CA GLN A 154 18.65 -37.77 17.40
C GLN A 154 20.06 -37.21 17.61
N LEU A 155 20.32 -35.99 17.12
CA LEU A 155 21.62 -35.36 17.30
C LEU A 155 21.98 -35.18 18.79
N TRP A 156 21.00 -34.83 19.62
CA TRP A 156 21.18 -34.72 21.07
C TRP A 156 21.50 -36.05 21.73
N ARG A 157 20.80 -37.14 21.35
CA ARG A 157 21.11 -38.49 21.83
C ARG A 157 22.54 -38.91 21.47
N ASP A 158 22.93 -38.70 20.21
CA ASP A 158 24.27 -39.06 19.72
C ASP A 158 25.38 -38.23 20.40
N TYR A 159 25.09 -36.99 20.80
CA TYR A 159 25.99 -36.14 21.57
C TYR A 159 26.16 -36.64 23.01
N LEU A 160 25.06 -36.98 23.70
CA LEU A 160 25.14 -37.51 25.06
C LEU A 160 25.86 -38.86 25.12
N GLU A 161 25.63 -39.74 24.14
CA GLU A 161 26.37 -41.00 24.02
C GLU A 161 27.86 -40.75 23.79
N PHE A 162 28.21 -39.79 22.93
CA PHE A 162 29.59 -39.38 22.70
C PHE A 162 30.27 -38.84 23.98
N GLU A 163 29.63 -37.93 24.73
CA GLU A 163 30.19 -37.41 25.97
C GLU A 163 30.32 -38.49 27.05
N LYS A 164 29.33 -39.39 27.15
CA LYS A 164 29.35 -40.52 28.10
C LYS A 164 30.51 -41.49 27.82
N ASN A 165 30.80 -41.74 26.54
CA ASN A 165 31.92 -42.59 26.13
C ASN A 165 33.28 -41.97 26.43
N ILE A 166 33.40 -40.63 26.50
CA ILE A 166 34.64 -39.95 26.87
C ILE A 166 34.80 -39.87 28.38
N ASN A 167 33.80 -39.30 29.08
CA ASN A 167 33.82 -39.16 30.52
C ASN A 167 32.37 -39.03 31.07
N PRO A 168 31.84 -40.08 31.73
CA PRO A 168 30.49 -40.07 32.29
C PRO A 168 30.20 -38.92 33.27
N ILE A 169 31.21 -38.44 34.01
CA ILE A 169 31.03 -37.35 34.99
C ILE A 169 30.87 -36.01 34.28
N ILE A 170 31.69 -35.75 33.26
CA ILE A 170 31.60 -34.52 32.44
C ILE A 170 30.32 -34.54 31.61
N ALA A 171 29.89 -35.70 31.12
CA ALA A 171 28.67 -35.86 30.35
C ALA A 171 27.43 -35.35 31.11
N GLU A 172 27.31 -35.66 32.40
CA GLU A 172 26.18 -35.20 33.22
C GLU A 172 26.19 -33.67 33.40
N LYS A 173 27.37 -33.10 33.63
CA LYS A 173 27.53 -31.64 33.69
C LYS A 173 27.15 -30.97 32.36
N MET A 174 27.62 -31.51 31.23
CA MET A 174 27.32 -30.99 29.89
C MET A 174 25.83 -31.11 29.53
N ASN A 175 25.18 -32.20 29.96
CA ASN A 175 23.74 -32.40 29.81
C ASN A 175 22.93 -31.29 30.52
N ILE A 176 23.32 -30.95 31.75
CA ILE A 176 22.67 -29.88 32.53
C ILE A 176 22.93 -28.50 31.91
N GLU A 177 24.18 -28.18 31.56
CA GLU A 177 24.54 -26.87 31.03
C GLU A 177 23.91 -26.57 29.67
N ARG A 178 23.90 -27.55 28.75
CA ARG A 178 23.39 -27.37 27.37
C ARG A 178 21.95 -27.83 27.17
N GLY A 179 21.38 -28.58 28.11
CA GLY A 179 20.02 -29.10 28.02
C GLY A 179 18.97 -27.99 27.88
N ARG A 180 19.18 -26.82 28.51
CA ARG A 180 18.29 -25.65 28.38
C ARG A 180 18.26 -25.11 26.95
N ASP A 181 19.43 -24.90 26.35
CA ASP A 181 19.55 -24.38 24.99
C ASP A 181 18.96 -25.36 23.97
N TYR A 182 19.24 -26.66 24.14
CA TYR A 182 18.65 -27.73 23.34
C TYR A 182 17.12 -27.75 23.42
N MET A 183 16.54 -27.66 24.62
CA MET A 183 15.08 -27.65 24.80
C MET A 183 14.45 -26.43 24.13
N ASN A 184 15.12 -25.28 24.14
CA ASN A 184 14.70 -24.08 23.41
C ASN A 184 14.73 -24.31 21.89
N ALA A 185 15.85 -24.81 21.35
CA ALA A 185 16.01 -25.10 19.93
C ALA A 185 15.02 -26.16 19.43
N ARG A 186 14.74 -27.18 20.24
CA ARG A 186 13.74 -28.22 19.94
C ARG A 186 12.33 -27.64 19.89
N ARG A 187 11.95 -26.77 20.84
CA ARG A 187 10.65 -26.10 20.85
C ARG A 187 10.47 -25.29 19.56
N VAL A 188 11.45 -24.44 19.25
CA VAL A 188 11.44 -23.60 18.04
C VAL A 188 11.49 -24.45 16.77
N GLY A 189 12.16 -25.60 16.78
CA GLY A 189 12.17 -26.55 15.66
C GLY A 189 10.78 -27.10 15.32
N LYS A 190 9.95 -27.39 16.33
CA LYS A 190 8.56 -27.82 16.12
C LYS A 190 7.65 -26.69 15.64
N GLU A 191 7.85 -25.48 16.15
CA GLU A 191 7.14 -24.29 15.68
C GLU A 191 7.49 -23.99 14.20
N LEU A 192 8.78 -24.09 13.84
CA LEU A 192 9.26 -23.92 12.46
C LEU A 192 8.64 -24.94 11.49
N GLU A 193 8.50 -26.19 11.92
CA GLU A 193 7.83 -27.24 11.15
C GLU A 193 6.35 -26.89 10.89
N ALA A 194 5.66 -26.37 11.91
CA ALA A 194 4.26 -25.96 11.79
C ALA A 194 4.10 -24.77 10.84
N GLU A 195 4.96 -23.76 10.94
CA GLU A 195 4.89 -22.56 10.10
C GLU A 195 5.23 -22.83 8.63
N THR A 196 6.22 -23.70 8.39
CA THR A 196 6.66 -24.09 7.05
C THR A 196 5.82 -25.22 6.43
N ARG A 197 4.77 -25.67 7.12
CA ARG A 197 3.87 -26.70 6.61
C ARG A 197 3.14 -26.24 5.34
N GLY A 198 3.28 -27.01 4.28
CA GLY A 198 2.67 -26.72 2.97
C GLY A 198 3.53 -25.83 2.06
N LEU A 199 4.74 -25.47 2.49
CA LEU A 199 5.68 -24.72 1.69
C LEU A 199 6.35 -25.60 0.63
N ASN A 200 6.31 -25.18 -0.63
CA ASN A 200 7.02 -25.88 -1.70
C ASN A 200 8.33 -25.16 -2.05
N ARG A 201 9.43 -25.66 -1.50
CA ARG A 201 10.80 -25.12 -1.69
C ARG A 201 11.42 -25.45 -3.05
N HIS A 202 10.73 -26.22 -3.89
CA HIS A 202 11.23 -26.68 -5.19
C HIS A 202 10.52 -26.04 -6.38
N LEU A 203 9.60 -25.08 -6.13
CA LEU A 203 8.93 -24.36 -7.20
C LEU A 203 9.94 -23.51 -7.97
N PRO A 204 9.97 -23.60 -9.31
CA PRO A 204 10.76 -22.68 -10.10
C PRO A 204 10.23 -21.27 -9.97
N SER A 205 11.15 -20.31 -9.99
CA SER A 205 10.75 -18.92 -9.91
C SER A 205 10.13 -18.45 -11.22
N ILE A 206 8.89 -17.96 -11.11
CA ILE A 206 8.12 -17.42 -12.22
C ILE A 206 7.61 -16.01 -11.87
N PRO A 207 7.40 -15.12 -12.86
CA PRO A 207 6.75 -13.85 -12.64
C PRO A 207 5.34 -14.00 -12.05
N PRO A 208 4.88 -13.04 -11.23
CA PRO A 208 3.56 -13.09 -10.62
C PRO A 208 2.48 -13.27 -11.67
N SER A 209 1.75 -14.39 -11.61
CA SER A 209 0.70 -14.75 -12.56
C SER A 209 -0.70 -14.66 -11.95
N ALA A 210 -0.79 -14.21 -10.68
CA ALA A 210 -2.02 -14.11 -9.88
C ALA A 210 -2.80 -15.43 -9.73
N LEU A 211 -2.11 -16.57 -9.85
CA LEU A 211 -2.70 -17.88 -9.64
C LEU A 211 -3.01 -18.09 -8.15
N PRO A 212 -4.18 -18.64 -7.76
CA PRO A 212 -4.54 -18.83 -6.36
C PRO A 212 -3.52 -19.67 -5.56
N GLU A 213 -2.91 -20.67 -6.20
CA GLU A 213 -1.87 -21.49 -5.59
C GLU A 213 -0.58 -20.70 -5.32
N GLU A 214 -0.21 -19.79 -6.23
CA GLU A 214 0.93 -18.89 -6.05
C GLU A 214 0.68 -17.92 -4.89
N THR A 215 -0.49 -17.26 -4.85
CA THR A 215 -0.85 -16.33 -3.78
C THR A 215 -0.82 -17.02 -2.42
N LYS A 216 -1.32 -18.26 -2.32
CA LYS A 216 -1.25 -19.06 -1.11
C LYS A 216 0.19 -19.38 -0.70
N GLN A 217 1.07 -19.71 -1.66
CA GLN A 217 2.50 -19.93 -1.36
C GLN A 217 3.18 -18.65 -0.87
N VAL A 218 2.90 -17.51 -1.50
CA VAL A 218 3.41 -16.19 -1.08
C VAL A 218 2.98 -15.88 0.35
N GLU A 219 1.72 -16.14 0.70
CA GLU A 219 1.21 -15.91 2.07
C GLU A 219 1.92 -16.79 3.10
N ILE A 220 2.16 -18.08 2.80
CA ILE A 220 2.90 -18.98 3.68
C ILE A 220 4.35 -18.50 3.86
N TRP A 221 5.03 -18.07 2.79
CA TRP A 221 6.37 -17.49 2.88
C TRP A 221 6.41 -16.23 3.73
N LYS A 222 5.46 -15.29 3.53
CA LYS A 222 5.38 -14.07 4.34
C LYS A 222 5.08 -14.37 5.81
N ARG A 223 4.26 -15.39 6.10
CA ARG A 223 4.01 -15.86 7.47
C ARG A 223 5.29 -16.41 8.11
N TYR A 224 6.04 -17.26 7.41
CA TYR A 224 7.32 -17.78 7.88
C TYR A 224 8.33 -16.66 8.17
N ILE A 225 8.48 -15.69 7.26
CA ILE A 225 9.39 -14.56 7.44
C ILE A 225 8.97 -13.70 8.64
N ARG A 226 7.68 -13.44 8.80
CA ARG A 226 7.15 -12.68 9.95
C ARG A 226 7.43 -13.42 11.26
N TRP A 227 7.17 -14.72 11.31
CA TRP A 227 7.47 -15.54 12.47
C TRP A 227 8.96 -15.51 12.84
N GLU A 228 9.87 -15.56 11.86
CA GLU A 228 11.31 -15.47 12.13
C GLU A 228 11.70 -14.06 12.65
N LYS A 229 11.02 -12.99 12.20
CA LYS A 229 11.20 -11.62 12.72
C LYS A 229 10.72 -11.46 14.17
N ASP A 230 9.72 -12.23 14.60
CA ASP A 230 9.21 -12.22 15.98
C ASP A 230 10.19 -12.84 17.00
N ASN A 231 11.37 -13.27 16.55
CA ASN A 231 12.44 -13.86 17.36
C ASN A 231 11.96 -15.05 18.23
N PRO A 232 11.60 -16.20 17.61
CA PRO A 232 11.08 -17.38 18.33
C PRO A 232 12.09 -17.96 19.34
N LEU A 233 13.38 -17.79 19.07
CA LEU A 233 14.47 -18.22 19.95
C LEU A 233 14.59 -17.37 21.22
N ARG A 234 13.95 -16.19 21.26
CA ARG A 234 14.00 -15.24 22.37
C ARG A 234 15.44 -14.95 22.79
N THR A 235 16.31 -14.74 21.80
CA THR A 235 17.72 -14.41 22.02
C THR A 235 17.93 -12.90 22.00
N ASP A 236 18.84 -12.40 22.82
CA ASP A 236 19.25 -10.99 22.82
C ASP A 236 20.27 -10.68 21.70
N ASP A 237 20.83 -11.71 21.07
CA ASP A 237 21.77 -11.57 19.95
C ASP A 237 21.05 -11.17 18.66
N GLN A 238 21.02 -9.86 18.42
CA GLN A 238 20.45 -9.27 17.21
C GLN A 238 21.14 -9.77 15.93
N THR A 239 22.43 -10.12 15.98
CA THR A 239 23.15 -10.59 14.79
C THR A 239 22.66 -11.97 14.38
N LEU A 240 22.35 -12.84 15.34
CA LEU A 240 21.77 -14.16 15.10
C LEU A 240 20.35 -14.03 14.53
N VAL A 241 19.50 -13.17 15.13
CA VAL A 241 18.14 -12.91 14.62
C VAL A 241 18.19 -12.42 13.18
N THR A 242 19.05 -11.44 12.90
CA THR A 242 19.19 -10.85 11.55
C THR A 242 19.66 -11.90 10.53
N LYS A 243 20.63 -12.74 10.89
CA LYS A 243 21.11 -13.85 10.04
C LYS A 243 20.02 -14.88 9.74
N ARG A 244 19.17 -15.20 10.72
CA ARG A 244 18.06 -16.15 10.55
C ARG A 244 16.95 -15.59 9.66
N VAL A 245 16.54 -14.35 9.88
CA VAL A 245 15.54 -13.68 9.03
C VAL A 245 16.08 -13.51 7.61
N ARG A 246 17.36 -13.12 7.45
CA ARG A 246 18.02 -13.09 6.13
C ARG A 246 17.97 -14.47 5.48
N PHE A 247 18.28 -15.54 6.21
CA PHE A 247 18.21 -16.89 5.67
C PHE A 247 16.79 -17.23 5.17
N ALA A 248 15.74 -16.84 5.91
CA ALA A 248 14.36 -16.99 5.47
C ALA A 248 14.07 -16.23 4.15
N TYR A 249 14.55 -14.99 4.02
CA TYR A 249 14.47 -14.23 2.77
C TYR A 249 15.23 -14.91 1.63
N GLU A 250 16.46 -15.39 1.87
CA GLU A 250 17.24 -16.09 0.83
C GLU A 250 16.53 -17.36 0.35
N GLN A 251 15.92 -18.14 1.26
CA GLN A 251 15.11 -19.31 0.89
C GLN A 251 13.87 -18.90 0.07
N CYS A 252 13.19 -17.84 0.48
CA CYS A 252 12.02 -17.31 -0.22
C CYS A 252 12.37 -16.86 -1.64
N LEU A 253 13.49 -16.14 -1.80
CA LEU A 253 14.00 -15.66 -3.08
C LEU A 253 14.41 -16.77 -4.05
N LEU A 254 14.62 -18.02 -3.58
CA LEU A 254 14.82 -19.14 -4.51
C LEU A 254 13.55 -19.44 -5.32
N CYS A 255 12.38 -19.33 -4.68
CA CYS A 255 11.08 -19.63 -5.26
C CYS A 255 10.43 -18.36 -5.85
N LEU A 256 10.52 -17.23 -5.16
CA LEU A 256 9.79 -15.99 -5.48
C LEU A 256 10.72 -14.85 -5.91
N SER A 257 11.75 -15.16 -6.68
CA SER A 257 12.76 -14.19 -7.15
C SER A 257 12.21 -13.08 -8.06
N HIS A 258 11.05 -13.28 -8.70
CA HIS A 258 10.42 -12.28 -9.58
C HIS A 258 9.45 -11.34 -8.84
N HIS A 259 9.33 -11.45 -7.51
CA HIS A 259 8.48 -10.60 -6.67
C HIS A 259 9.31 -9.44 -6.10
N PRO A 260 9.14 -8.19 -6.58
CA PRO A 260 10.00 -7.06 -6.18
C PRO A 260 9.84 -6.68 -4.70
N ASP A 261 8.65 -6.87 -4.13
CA ASP A 261 8.35 -6.60 -2.73
C ASP A 261 9.22 -7.45 -1.79
N ILE A 262 9.49 -8.72 -2.11
CA ILE A 262 10.31 -9.60 -1.26
C ILE A 262 11.78 -9.12 -1.22
N TRP A 263 12.33 -8.69 -2.35
CA TRP A 263 13.67 -8.10 -2.40
C TRP A 263 13.75 -6.80 -1.60
N TYR A 264 12.76 -5.92 -1.78
CA TYR A 264 12.68 -4.64 -1.07
C TYR A 264 12.52 -4.84 0.44
N GLU A 265 11.57 -5.66 0.88
CA GLU A 265 11.33 -5.97 2.30
C GLU A 265 12.57 -6.60 2.96
N GLY A 266 13.29 -7.48 2.24
CA GLY A 266 14.52 -8.09 2.74
C GLY A 266 15.66 -7.09 2.92
N ALA A 267 15.85 -6.19 1.95
CA ALA A 267 16.86 -5.13 2.05
C ALA A 267 16.50 -4.09 3.12
N LEU A 268 15.22 -3.71 3.23
CA LEU A 268 14.71 -2.80 4.25
C LEU A 268 14.94 -3.37 5.66
N PHE A 269 14.66 -4.65 5.88
CA PHE A 269 14.93 -5.31 7.15
C PHE A 269 16.42 -5.29 7.54
N LEU A 270 17.33 -5.50 6.57
CA LEU A 270 18.77 -5.40 6.83
C LEU A 270 19.20 -3.96 7.15
N GLN A 271 18.60 -2.96 6.50
CA GLN A 271 18.84 -1.55 6.80
C GLN A 271 18.37 -1.19 8.22
N GLU A 272 17.17 -1.61 8.62
CA GLU A 272 16.65 -1.43 9.98
C GLU A 272 17.53 -2.12 11.02
N SER A 273 17.95 -3.36 10.74
CA SER A 273 18.84 -4.13 11.60
C SER A 273 20.23 -3.50 11.73
N SER A 274 20.76 -2.95 10.64
CA SER A 274 22.03 -2.21 10.62
C SER A 274 21.96 -0.96 11.51
N LYS A 275 20.87 -0.20 11.44
CA LYS A 275 20.65 0.98 12.29
C LYS A 275 20.55 0.59 13.76
N LEU A 276 19.75 -0.43 14.08
CA LEU A 276 19.59 -0.93 15.45
C LEU A 276 20.91 -1.41 16.07
N LEU A 277 21.76 -2.07 15.29
CA LEU A 277 23.08 -2.51 15.76
C LEU A 277 24.03 -1.33 16.01
N SER A 278 23.95 -0.29 15.18
CA SER A 278 24.71 0.94 15.40
C SER A 278 24.29 1.63 16.71
N GLU A 279 22.99 1.64 17.02
CA GLU A 279 22.46 2.21 18.27
C GLU A 279 22.89 1.41 19.51
N LYS A 280 23.02 0.08 19.37
CA LYS A 280 23.54 -0.81 20.44
C LYS A 280 25.07 -0.78 20.59
N GLY A 281 25.79 -0.06 19.72
CA GLY A 281 27.24 0.10 19.78
C GLY A 281 28.07 -0.90 18.95
N ASP A 282 27.43 -1.82 18.20
CA ASP A 282 28.14 -2.76 17.30
C ASP A 282 28.26 -2.19 15.88
N VAL A 283 29.23 -1.29 15.71
CA VAL A 283 29.48 -0.58 14.44
C VAL A 283 29.98 -1.54 13.35
N ASN A 284 30.74 -2.57 13.71
CA ASN A 284 31.29 -3.53 12.74
C ASN A 284 30.18 -4.39 12.12
N ALA A 285 29.31 -4.97 12.94
CA ALA A 285 28.17 -5.73 12.44
C ALA A 285 27.20 -4.83 11.67
N SER A 286 26.97 -3.60 12.13
CA SER A 286 26.15 -2.61 11.43
C SER A 286 26.64 -2.36 10.00
N LYS A 287 27.96 -2.14 9.81
CA LYS A 287 28.54 -1.92 8.49
C LYS A 287 28.41 -3.15 7.58
N ILE A 288 28.63 -4.35 8.11
CA ILE A 288 28.47 -5.61 7.37
C ILE A 288 27.04 -5.73 6.84
N PHE A 289 26.02 -5.55 7.69
CA PHE A 289 24.62 -5.65 7.25
C PHE A 289 24.21 -4.53 6.28
N SER A 290 24.78 -3.34 6.41
CA SER A 290 24.59 -2.26 5.43
C SER A 290 25.15 -2.62 4.05
N GLU A 291 26.33 -3.24 3.98
CA GLU A 291 26.90 -3.74 2.73
C GLU A 291 26.11 -4.92 2.17
N GLU A 292 25.61 -5.82 3.02
CA GLU A 292 24.75 -6.92 2.60
C GLU A 292 23.41 -6.43 2.04
N ALA A 293 22.81 -5.36 2.60
CA ALA A 293 21.62 -4.74 2.04
C ALA A 293 21.85 -4.22 0.61
N ALA A 294 23.00 -3.57 0.36
CA ALA A 294 23.41 -3.16 -1.00
C ALA A 294 23.52 -4.37 -1.94
N GLN A 295 24.10 -5.48 -1.46
CA GLN A 295 24.24 -6.71 -2.25
C GLN A 295 22.88 -7.34 -2.60
N ILE A 296 21.87 -7.25 -1.73
CA ILE A 296 20.51 -7.71 -2.06
C ILE A 296 19.95 -6.92 -3.25
N TYR A 297 20.04 -5.59 -3.21
CA TYR A 297 19.61 -4.75 -4.34
C TYR A 297 20.38 -5.05 -5.62
N GLU A 298 21.71 -5.12 -5.54
CA GLU A 298 22.60 -5.38 -6.68
C GLU A 298 22.28 -6.74 -7.32
N ARG A 299 22.00 -7.77 -6.52
CA ARG A 299 21.57 -9.10 -7.00
C ARG A 299 20.21 -9.05 -7.67
N ALA A 300 19.29 -8.24 -7.19
CA ALA A 300 17.96 -8.13 -7.76
C ALA A 300 18.01 -7.51 -9.17
N ILE A 301 18.74 -6.40 -9.32
CA ILE A 301 18.88 -5.67 -10.59
C ILE A 301 19.84 -6.36 -11.58
N SER A 302 20.81 -7.15 -11.10
CA SER A 302 21.68 -7.96 -11.95
C SER A 302 21.08 -9.32 -12.34
N GLY A 303 20.00 -9.73 -11.67
CA GLY A 303 19.40 -11.05 -11.82
C GLY A 303 18.02 -11.02 -12.49
N PRO A 304 16.98 -11.55 -11.81
CA PRO A 304 15.66 -11.78 -12.42
C PRO A 304 14.90 -10.48 -12.71
N LEU A 305 15.20 -9.39 -11.99
CA LEU A 305 14.44 -8.14 -12.02
C LEU A 305 15.22 -6.99 -12.68
N ARG A 306 16.04 -7.31 -13.70
CA ARG A 306 16.91 -6.34 -14.40
C ARG A 306 16.20 -5.13 -15.02
N LYS A 307 14.89 -5.24 -15.31
CA LYS A 307 14.08 -4.15 -15.90
C LYS A 307 13.16 -3.44 -14.90
N ASN A 308 13.12 -3.89 -13.65
CA ASN A 308 12.15 -3.41 -12.69
C ASN A 308 12.58 -2.04 -12.12
N GLN A 309 11.86 -0.98 -12.47
CA GLN A 309 12.19 0.39 -12.04
C GLN A 309 12.17 0.59 -10.52
N LEU A 310 11.24 -0.07 -9.82
CA LEU A 310 11.06 0.09 -8.38
C LEU A 310 12.34 -0.26 -7.60
N LEU A 311 13.00 -1.37 -7.95
CA LEU A 311 14.22 -1.79 -7.26
C LEU A 311 15.43 -0.91 -7.60
N PHE A 312 15.50 -0.36 -8.81
CA PHE A 312 16.51 0.64 -9.13
C PHE A 312 16.33 1.91 -8.30
N PHE A 313 15.09 2.39 -8.15
CA PHE A 313 14.81 3.59 -7.35
C PHE A 313 15.06 3.34 -5.86
N ALA A 314 14.61 2.21 -5.33
CA ALA A 314 14.88 1.84 -3.95
C ALA A 314 16.38 1.68 -3.67
N TYR A 315 17.14 1.12 -4.62
CA TYR A 315 18.59 0.99 -4.47
C TYR A 315 19.30 2.36 -4.54
N ALA A 316 18.88 3.23 -5.46
CA ALA A 316 19.37 4.59 -5.57
C ALA A 316 19.13 5.40 -4.29
N ASP A 317 17.89 5.37 -3.76
CA ASP A 317 17.55 6.04 -2.50
C ASP A 317 18.34 5.44 -1.31
N PHE A 318 18.59 4.12 -1.31
CA PHE A 318 19.42 3.47 -0.32
C PHE A 318 20.88 3.96 -0.35
N GLU A 319 21.53 4.02 -1.51
CA GLU A 319 22.90 4.55 -1.62
C GLU A 319 22.97 6.07 -1.38
N GLU A 320 21.91 6.82 -1.71
CA GLU A 320 21.77 8.24 -1.34
C GLU A 320 21.74 8.40 0.19
N SER A 321 21.01 7.53 0.91
CA SER A 321 20.96 7.56 2.38
C SER A 321 22.33 7.30 3.04
N ARG A 322 23.24 6.64 2.31
CA ARG A 322 24.63 6.37 2.71
C ARG A 322 25.60 7.44 2.24
N LEU A 323 25.10 8.52 1.63
CA LEU A 323 25.87 9.63 1.05
C LEU A 323 26.80 9.18 -0.09
N ARG A 324 26.48 8.10 -0.80
CA ARG A 324 27.27 7.55 -1.91
C ARG A 324 26.72 7.99 -3.26
N TYR A 325 26.67 9.31 -3.48
CA TYR A 325 26.05 9.93 -4.66
C TYR A 325 26.63 9.45 -6.00
N GLN A 326 27.93 9.15 -6.06
CA GLN A 326 28.57 8.61 -7.27
C GLN A 326 28.01 7.23 -7.67
N GLU A 327 27.67 6.39 -6.70
CA GLU A 327 27.04 5.10 -6.99
C GLU A 327 25.59 5.29 -7.45
N VAL A 328 24.86 6.26 -6.90
CA VAL A 328 23.51 6.61 -7.34
C VAL A 328 23.48 6.99 -8.82
N HIS A 329 24.46 7.78 -9.29
CA HIS A 329 24.61 8.08 -10.71
C HIS A 329 24.78 6.83 -11.57
N LYS A 330 25.63 5.89 -11.14
CA LYS A 330 25.86 4.63 -11.86
C LYS A 330 24.60 3.78 -11.91
N ILE A 331 23.83 3.72 -10.82
CA ILE A 331 22.57 2.95 -10.75
C ILE A 331 21.55 3.50 -11.76
N TYR A 332 21.33 4.81 -11.78
CA TYR A 332 20.42 5.43 -12.76
C TYR A 332 20.91 5.30 -14.20
N GLN A 333 22.22 5.53 -14.45
CA GLN A 333 22.81 5.39 -15.79
C GLN A 333 22.68 3.96 -16.32
N ARG A 334 22.97 2.96 -15.49
CA ARG A 334 22.79 1.55 -15.84
C ARG A 334 21.36 1.23 -16.27
N TYR A 335 20.36 1.85 -15.65
CA TYR A 335 18.97 1.66 -16.06
C TYR A 335 18.67 2.32 -17.41
N ILE A 336 19.11 3.57 -17.58
CA ILE A 336 18.85 4.39 -18.76
C ILE A 336 19.54 3.83 -20.01
N GLU A 337 20.73 3.24 -19.86
CA GLU A 337 21.51 2.65 -20.96
C GLU A 337 20.88 1.38 -21.54
N MET A 338 19.91 0.75 -20.87
CA MET A 338 19.20 -0.40 -21.41
C MET A 338 18.30 0.04 -22.58
N GLU A 339 18.41 -0.58 -23.76
CA GLU A 339 17.67 -0.15 -24.97
C GLU A 339 16.15 -0.38 -24.88
N ASP A 340 15.73 -1.42 -24.17
CA ASP A 340 14.37 -1.98 -24.19
C ASP A 340 13.47 -1.54 -23.02
N VAL A 341 13.76 -0.37 -22.44
CA VAL A 341 12.99 0.23 -21.33
C VAL A 341 12.51 1.63 -21.67
N ASP A 342 11.46 2.08 -20.99
CA ASP A 342 11.05 3.49 -20.98
C ASP A 342 11.88 4.25 -19.93
N PRO A 343 12.79 5.15 -20.33
CA PRO A 343 13.65 5.86 -19.40
C PRO A 343 12.94 7.06 -18.75
N THR A 344 11.71 7.41 -19.16
CA THR A 344 11.04 8.66 -18.75
C THR A 344 10.91 8.79 -17.24
N LEU A 345 10.39 7.76 -16.57
CA LEU A 345 10.24 7.77 -15.11
C LEU A 345 11.60 7.74 -14.41
N ALA A 346 12.57 7.01 -14.97
CA ALA A 346 13.93 6.97 -14.44
C ALA A 346 14.63 8.34 -14.52
N TYR A 347 14.49 9.07 -15.63
CA TYR A 347 14.99 10.45 -15.74
C TYR A 347 14.30 11.38 -14.75
N LEU A 348 12.98 11.26 -14.56
CA LEU A 348 12.25 12.07 -13.59
C LEU A 348 12.79 11.86 -12.16
N GLN A 349 13.00 10.61 -11.75
CA GLN A 349 13.55 10.30 -10.44
C GLN A 349 15.03 10.69 -10.32
N TYR A 350 15.81 10.47 -11.38
CA TYR A 350 17.20 10.87 -11.43
C TYR A 350 17.35 12.40 -11.30
N MET A 351 16.47 13.18 -11.95
CA MET A 351 16.42 14.63 -11.78
C MET A 351 16.04 15.03 -10.34
N LYS A 352 15.05 14.37 -9.73
CA LYS A 352 14.66 14.62 -8.34
C LYS A 352 15.82 14.38 -7.36
N PHE A 353 16.57 13.30 -7.56
CA PHE A 353 17.82 13.00 -6.85
C PHE A 353 18.85 14.12 -7.06
N ALA A 354 19.20 14.41 -8.32
CA ALA A 354 20.21 15.42 -8.66
C ALA A 354 19.90 16.77 -8.02
N ARG A 355 18.63 17.18 -8.01
CA ARG A 355 18.18 18.41 -7.34
C ARG A 355 18.34 18.35 -5.83
N ARG A 356 17.96 17.23 -5.21
CA ARG A 356 17.93 17.06 -3.75
C ARG A 356 19.34 16.94 -3.16
N ALA A 357 20.25 16.26 -3.86
CA ALA A 357 21.60 15.99 -3.39
C ALA A 357 22.66 17.01 -3.90
N GLU A 358 22.54 17.47 -5.15
CA GLU A 358 23.61 18.24 -5.84
C GLU A 358 23.18 19.62 -6.33
N GLY A 359 21.87 19.91 -6.27
CA GLY A 359 21.28 21.19 -6.64
C GLY A 359 20.89 21.33 -8.12
N ILE A 360 20.62 22.57 -8.52
CA ILE A 360 19.92 22.85 -9.79
C ILE A 360 20.78 22.63 -11.04
N LYS A 361 22.11 22.85 -10.95
CA LYS A 361 23.02 22.68 -12.09
C LYS A 361 23.03 21.23 -12.57
N SER A 362 23.24 20.29 -11.65
CA SER A 362 23.19 18.84 -11.93
C SER A 362 21.83 18.42 -12.48
N THR A 363 20.74 18.95 -11.93
CA THR A 363 19.37 18.68 -12.44
C THR A 363 19.22 19.05 -13.92
N ARG A 364 19.73 20.22 -14.33
CA ARG A 364 19.67 20.68 -15.72
C ARG A 364 20.53 19.84 -16.66
N GLU A 365 21.66 19.31 -16.17
CA GLU A 365 22.49 18.36 -16.93
C GLU A 365 21.75 17.04 -17.17
N VAL A 366 21.08 16.50 -16.15
CA VAL A 366 20.23 15.31 -16.31
C VAL A 366 19.07 15.59 -17.27
N PHE A 367 18.41 16.74 -17.15
CA PHE A 367 17.34 17.13 -18.07
C PHE A 367 17.84 17.28 -19.51
N LYS A 368 19.05 17.80 -19.72
CA LYS A 368 19.69 17.85 -21.04
C LYS A 368 19.83 16.45 -21.62
N LYS A 369 20.35 15.48 -20.86
CA LYS A 369 20.45 14.07 -21.30
C LYS A 369 19.08 13.47 -21.63
N ALA A 370 18.08 13.73 -20.79
CA ALA A 370 16.72 13.24 -21.00
C ALA A 370 16.08 13.76 -22.30
N ARG A 371 16.42 14.99 -22.71
CA ARG A 371 15.95 15.59 -23.97
C ARG A 371 16.60 14.98 -25.22
N GLU A 372 17.86 14.58 -25.09
CA GLU A 372 18.66 13.95 -26.16
C GLU A 372 18.24 12.50 -26.41
N ASP A 373 17.66 11.83 -25.40
CA ASP A 373 17.07 10.50 -25.56
C ASP A 373 15.73 10.56 -26.31
N ILE A 374 15.63 9.78 -27.39
CA ILE A 374 14.46 9.71 -28.28
C ILE A 374 13.28 9.00 -27.60
N ARG A 375 13.55 8.09 -26.66
CA ARG A 375 12.52 7.26 -25.99
C ARG A 375 11.73 8.04 -24.94
N THR A 376 12.28 9.16 -24.48
CA THR A 376 11.70 9.97 -23.40
C THR A 376 10.37 10.60 -23.79
N GLN A 377 9.36 10.39 -22.95
CA GLN A 377 8.02 10.92 -23.09
C GLN A 377 7.86 12.32 -22.48
N PHE A 378 6.70 12.95 -22.71
CA PHE A 378 6.39 14.31 -22.28
C PHE A 378 6.51 14.54 -20.76
N HIS A 379 6.30 13.51 -19.93
CA HIS A 379 6.30 13.60 -18.47
C HIS A 379 7.59 14.23 -17.91
N VAL A 380 8.74 14.04 -18.57
CA VAL A 380 10.01 14.65 -18.11
C VAL A 380 9.98 16.17 -18.21
N TYR A 381 9.31 16.74 -19.23
CA TYR A 381 9.22 18.19 -19.43
C TYR A 381 8.31 18.82 -18.38
N VAL A 382 7.18 18.17 -18.08
CA VAL A 382 6.27 18.56 -16.99
C VAL A 382 7.03 18.54 -15.67
N GLY A 383 7.72 17.43 -15.37
CA GLY A 383 8.54 17.30 -14.17
C GLY A 383 9.62 18.38 -14.05
N ALA A 384 10.36 18.65 -15.13
CA ALA A 384 11.39 19.68 -15.18
C ALA A 384 10.83 21.08 -14.90
N ALA A 385 9.73 21.45 -15.57
CA ALA A 385 9.10 22.75 -15.41
C ALA A 385 8.56 22.96 -14.00
N LEU A 386 7.87 21.95 -13.44
CA LEU A 386 7.37 22.00 -12.07
C LEU A 386 8.50 22.04 -11.04
N MET A 387 9.63 21.37 -11.29
CA MET A 387 10.80 21.45 -10.41
C MET A 387 11.41 22.86 -10.42
N GLU A 388 11.57 23.50 -11.58
CA GLU A 388 12.04 24.88 -11.68
C GLU A 388 11.05 25.83 -10.97
N TYR A 389 9.74 25.66 -11.18
CA TYR A 389 8.73 26.50 -10.54
C TYR A 389 8.69 26.31 -9.01
N TYR A 390 8.56 25.08 -8.51
CA TYR A 390 8.39 24.86 -7.07
C TYR A 390 9.67 25.07 -6.28
N CYS A 391 10.84 24.73 -6.83
CA CYS A 391 12.11 24.79 -6.11
C CYS A 391 12.87 26.10 -6.33
N THR A 392 12.93 26.62 -7.56
CA THR A 392 13.68 27.87 -7.86
C THR A 392 12.79 29.10 -7.88
N LYS A 393 11.45 28.93 -7.85
CA LYS A 393 10.44 30.00 -7.97
C LYS A 393 10.52 30.78 -9.28
N ASN A 394 11.22 30.25 -10.28
CA ASN A 394 11.41 30.91 -11.57
C ASN A 394 10.30 30.52 -12.57
N LYS A 395 9.30 31.40 -12.70
CA LYS A 395 8.16 31.22 -13.62
C LYS A 395 8.60 31.26 -15.08
N ASP A 396 9.53 32.14 -15.45
CA ASP A 396 9.97 32.30 -16.83
C ASP A 396 10.64 31.04 -17.37
N ILE A 397 11.46 30.38 -16.56
CA ILE A 397 12.14 29.15 -16.95
C ILE A 397 11.12 28.01 -17.08
N ALA A 398 10.20 27.88 -16.12
CA ALA A 398 9.15 26.87 -16.18
C ALA A 398 8.26 27.05 -17.43
N PHE A 399 7.85 28.28 -17.74
CA PHE A 399 7.11 28.62 -18.95
C PHE A 399 7.89 28.25 -20.23
N ARG A 400 9.19 28.58 -20.30
CA ARG A 400 10.04 28.20 -21.45
C ARG A 400 10.17 26.68 -21.61
N ILE A 401 10.22 25.91 -20.53
CA ILE A 401 10.28 24.45 -20.59
C ILE A 401 8.93 23.89 -21.10
N PHE A 402 7.80 24.45 -20.67
CA PHE A 402 6.50 24.07 -21.20
C PHE A 402 6.34 24.42 -22.69
N GLU A 403 6.76 25.60 -23.13
CA GLU A 403 6.76 25.95 -24.54
C GLU A 403 7.69 25.06 -25.37
N LEU A 404 8.83 24.64 -24.80
CA LEU A 404 9.75 23.71 -25.45
C LEU A 404 9.13 22.32 -25.60
N GLY A 405 8.45 21.81 -24.56
CA GLY A 405 7.79 20.51 -24.61
C GLY A 405 6.58 20.54 -25.54
N LEU A 406 5.82 21.64 -25.62
CA LEU A 406 4.67 21.78 -26.53
C LEU A 406 5.10 21.71 -28.00
N LYS A 407 6.29 22.21 -28.34
CA LYS A 407 6.86 22.06 -29.69
C LYS A 407 7.20 20.61 -30.04
N LYS A 408 7.59 19.79 -29.04
CA LYS A 408 7.97 18.38 -29.24
C LYS A 408 6.77 17.44 -29.17
N PHE A 409 5.77 17.74 -28.34
CA PHE A 409 4.57 16.93 -28.12
C PHE A 409 3.29 17.76 -28.33
N PRO A 410 3.06 18.29 -29.55
CA PRO A 410 1.87 19.10 -29.85
C PRO A 410 0.57 18.28 -29.91
N ASP A 411 0.68 16.99 -30.15
CA ASP A 411 -0.41 16.02 -30.36
C ASP A 411 -0.77 15.25 -29.09
N ASN A 412 -0.10 15.50 -27.96
CA ASN A 412 -0.35 14.81 -26.72
C ASN A 412 -1.27 15.62 -25.79
N ALA A 413 -2.53 15.16 -25.65
CA ALA A 413 -3.53 15.83 -24.83
C ALA A 413 -3.15 15.88 -23.33
N ASP A 414 -2.55 14.82 -22.78
CA ASP A 414 -2.16 14.76 -21.36
C ASP A 414 -1.08 15.79 -21.04
N TYR A 415 -0.15 16.03 -21.97
CA TYR A 415 0.86 17.07 -21.83
C TYR A 415 0.25 18.47 -21.76
N ILE A 416 -0.70 18.76 -22.66
CA ILE A 416 -1.38 20.04 -22.72
C ILE A 416 -2.21 20.25 -21.44
N MET A 417 -2.91 19.22 -20.97
CA MET A 417 -3.67 19.26 -19.72
C MET A 417 -2.76 19.63 -18.55
N ALA A 418 -1.59 19.01 -18.43
CA ALA A 418 -0.61 19.36 -17.40
C ALA A 418 -0.08 20.81 -17.53
N TYR A 419 0.05 21.32 -18.76
CA TYR A 419 0.46 22.71 -18.98
C TYR A 419 -0.64 23.72 -18.64
N VAL A 420 -1.89 23.43 -19.02
CA VAL A 420 -3.07 24.22 -18.65
C VAL A 420 -3.22 24.28 -17.14
N ASP A 421 -3.11 23.15 -16.45
CA ASP A 421 -3.19 23.09 -15.00
C ASP A 421 -2.10 23.97 -14.37
N TYR A 422 -0.87 23.92 -14.88
CA TYR A 422 0.20 24.80 -14.41
C TYR A 422 -0.16 26.30 -14.55
N LEU A 423 -0.64 26.73 -15.73
CA LEU A 423 -1.00 28.14 -15.96
C LEU A 423 -2.22 28.59 -15.14
N SER A 424 -3.20 27.70 -14.95
CA SER A 424 -4.38 27.98 -14.12
C SER A 424 -3.99 28.21 -12.66
N HIS A 425 -3.04 27.44 -12.13
CA HIS A 425 -2.51 27.67 -10.77
C HIS A 425 -1.68 28.95 -10.64
N LEU A 426 -1.19 29.53 -11.74
CA LEU A 426 -0.52 30.84 -11.74
C LEU A 426 -1.48 32.02 -11.74
N ASN A 427 -2.79 31.77 -11.90
CA ASN A 427 -3.82 32.79 -12.07
C ASN A 427 -3.55 33.71 -13.29
N GLU A 428 -2.96 33.15 -14.35
CA GLU A 428 -2.70 33.85 -15.62
C GLU A 428 -3.84 33.55 -16.61
N ASP A 429 -4.99 34.17 -16.40
CA ASP A 429 -6.22 33.86 -17.13
C ASP A 429 -6.10 34.11 -18.63
N ASN A 430 -5.42 35.21 -19.01
CA ASN A 430 -5.19 35.54 -20.41
C ASN A 430 -4.32 34.48 -21.10
N ASN A 431 -3.23 34.05 -20.46
CA ASN A 431 -2.30 33.07 -21.03
C ASN A 431 -2.95 31.68 -21.10
N THR A 432 -3.73 31.31 -20.09
CA THR A 432 -4.48 30.05 -20.06
C THR A 432 -5.50 30.00 -21.20
N ARG A 433 -6.27 31.08 -21.41
CA ARG A 433 -7.24 31.19 -22.51
C ARG A 433 -6.55 31.15 -23.88
N VAL A 434 -5.43 31.86 -24.04
CA VAL A 434 -4.63 31.83 -25.27
C VAL A 434 -4.10 30.43 -25.55
N LEU A 435 -3.68 29.69 -24.53
CA LEU A 435 -3.22 28.31 -24.69
C LEU A 435 -4.36 27.39 -25.16
N PHE A 436 -5.53 27.46 -24.54
CA PHE A 436 -6.71 26.69 -24.97
C PHE A 436 -7.07 26.98 -26.42
N GLU A 437 -7.16 28.26 -26.80
CA GLU A 437 -7.49 28.64 -28.18
C GLU A 437 -6.41 28.18 -29.17
N ARG A 438 -5.12 28.31 -28.82
CA ARG A 438 -4.02 27.86 -29.66
C ARG A 438 -4.07 26.36 -29.92
N VAL A 439 -4.31 25.55 -28.90
CA VAL A 439 -4.34 24.09 -29.01
C VAL A 439 -5.61 23.60 -29.73
N LEU A 440 -6.77 24.15 -29.39
CA LEU A 440 -8.05 23.73 -29.97
C LEU A 440 -8.21 24.19 -31.43
N THR A 441 -7.48 25.23 -31.84
CA THR A 441 -7.50 25.74 -33.23
C THR A 441 -6.38 25.15 -34.09
N SER A 442 -5.28 24.65 -33.51
CA SER A 442 -4.14 24.12 -34.28
C SER A 442 -4.48 22.88 -35.11
N GLY A 443 -5.55 22.15 -34.78
CA GLY A 443 -5.99 20.96 -35.49
C GLY A 443 -5.03 19.76 -35.39
N GLN A 444 -4.06 19.82 -34.47
CA GLN A 444 -3.03 18.79 -34.28
C GLN A 444 -3.52 17.61 -33.41
N LEU A 445 -4.61 17.79 -32.66
CA LEU A 445 -5.22 16.77 -31.81
C LEU A 445 -6.36 16.06 -32.53
N LYS A 446 -6.54 14.76 -32.24
CA LYS A 446 -7.71 14.01 -32.67
C LYS A 446 -8.95 14.46 -31.88
N ASN A 447 -10.12 14.44 -32.51
CA ASN A 447 -11.36 14.92 -31.90
C ASN A 447 -11.70 14.18 -30.58
N GLU A 448 -11.37 12.90 -30.46
CA GLU A 448 -11.58 12.10 -29.24
C GLU A 448 -10.74 12.62 -28.06
N ASP A 449 -9.47 12.94 -28.29
CA ASP A 449 -8.53 13.42 -27.27
C ASP A 449 -8.83 14.87 -26.84
N THR A 450 -9.55 15.64 -27.67
CA THR A 450 -9.96 17.01 -27.34
C THR A 450 -11.12 17.09 -26.34
N VAL A 451 -11.87 16.00 -26.11
CA VAL A 451 -13.06 16.02 -25.23
C VAL A 451 -12.68 16.41 -23.80
N GLY A 452 -11.60 15.82 -23.27
CA GLY A 452 -11.07 16.18 -21.95
C GLY A 452 -10.65 17.64 -21.87
N LEU A 453 -10.01 18.14 -22.92
CA LEU A 453 -9.54 19.53 -22.99
C LEU A 453 -10.70 20.53 -23.06
N TRP A 454 -11.77 20.23 -23.80
CA TRP A 454 -12.99 21.05 -23.84
C TRP A 454 -13.70 21.10 -22.50
N ASN A 455 -13.73 19.99 -21.75
CA ASN A 455 -14.31 19.96 -20.41
C ASN A 455 -13.51 20.84 -19.45
N ARG A 456 -12.19 20.77 -19.52
CA ARG A 456 -11.31 21.62 -18.70
C ARG A 456 -11.42 23.10 -19.09
N PHE A 457 -11.60 23.39 -20.38
CA PHE A 457 -11.81 24.77 -20.84
C PHE A 457 -13.15 25.33 -20.33
N LEU A 458 -14.21 24.52 -20.32
CA LEU A 458 -15.50 24.89 -19.75
C LEU A 458 -15.38 25.16 -18.25
N GLU A 459 -14.70 24.29 -17.49
CA GLU A 459 -14.47 24.47 -16.06
C GLU A 459 -13.68 25.76 -15.77
N PHE A 460 -12.65 26.05 -16.58
CA PHE A 460 -11.89 27.30 -16.50
C PHE A 460 -12.76 28.53 -16.74
N GLU A 461 -13.59 28.56 -17.79
CA GLU A 461 -14.50 29.67 -18.06
C GLU A 461 -15.63 29.78 -17.02
N CYS A 462 -16.06 28.68 -16.41
CA CYS A 462 -17.00 28.71 -15.28
C CYS A 462 -16.41 29.40 -14.04
N ASN A 463 -15.10 29.27 -13.82
CA ASN A 463 -14.41 29.83 -12.65
C ASN A 463 -14.03 31.30 -12.82
N VAL A 464 -13.59 31.71 -14.02
CA VAL A 464 -12.99 33.04 -14.27
C VAL A 464 -13.81 33.88 -15.27
N GLY A 465 -14.56 33.23 -16.16
CA GLY A 465 -15.27 33.87 -17.26
C GLY A 465 -16.62 34.48 -16.90
N ASP A 466 -17.32 34.94 -17.94
CA ASP A 466 -18.70 35.41 -17.84
C ASP A 466 -19.65 34.40 -18.51
N LEU A 467 -20.95 34.56 -18.28
CA LEU A 467 -21.94 33.65 -18.86
C LEU A 467 -21.86 33.61 -20.40
N ALA A 468 -21.47 34.72 -21.04
CA ALA A 468 -21.34 34.80 -22.48
C ALA A 468 -20.14 33.98 -23.00
N SER A 469 -19.00 33.95 -22.31
CA SER A 469 -17.84 33.12 -22.66
C SER A 469 -18.16 31.64 -22.50
N ILE A 470 -18.81 31.25 -21.40
CA ILE A 470 -19.24 29.87 -21.13
C ILE A 470 -20.12 29.35 -22.28
N VAL A 471 -21.17 30.10 -22.64
CA VAL A 471 -22.10 29.69 -23.72
C VAL A 471 -21.40 29.60 -25.08
N LYS A 472 -20.39 30.44 -25.35
CA LYS A 472 -19.59 30.34 -26.60
C LYS A 472 -18.75 29.06 -26.63
N VAL A 473 -18.13 28.70 -25.51
CA VAL A 473 -17.36 27.45 -25.38
C VAL A 473 -18.27 26.24 -25.48
N GLU A 474 -19.43 26.25 -24.83
CA GLU A 474 -20.45 25.19 -24.91
C GLU A 474 -20.89 24.94 -26.36
N LYS A 475 -21.19 26.00 -27.12
CA LYS A 475 -21.59 25.87 -28.54
C LYS A 475 -20.49 25.26 -29.39
N ARG A 476 -19.23 25.66 -29.18
CA ARG A 476 -18.08 25.10 -29.91
C ARG A 476 -17.82 23.65 -29.53
N ARG A 477 -17.85 23.32 -28.23
CA ARG A 477 -17.75 21.96 -27.70
C ARG A 477 -18.85 21.06 -28.27
N ALA A 478 -20.11 21.50 -28.24
CA ALA A 478 -21.23 20.76 -28.80
C ALA A 478 -21.06 20.47 -30.30
N HIS A 479 -20.54 21.43 -31.08
CA HIS A 479 -20.26 21.22 -32.51
C HIS A 479 -19.18 20.16 -32.77
N VAL A 480 -18.17 20.05 -31.89
CA VAL A 480 -17.14 19.00 -31.97
C VAL A 480 -17.70 17.66 -31.51
N LEU A 481 -18.47 17.65 -30.42
CA LEU A 481 -19.08 16.44 -29.85
C LEU A 481 -20.19 15.85 -30.72
N GLN A 482 -20.92 16.67 -31.49
CA GLN A 482 -21.91 16.18 -32.48
C GLN A 482 -21.27 15.32 -33.58
N LYS A 483 -19.97 15.48 -33.84
CA LYS A 483 -19.24 14.61 -34.78
C LYS A 483 -18.90 13.25 -34.17
N LEU A 484 -19.07 13.08 -32.86
CA LEU A 484 -18.89 11.81 -32.14
C LEU A 484 -20.26 11.19 -31.87
N GLN A 485 -20.54 10.06 -32.51
CA GLN A 485 -21.82 9.36 -32.45
C GLN A 485 -22.29 9.02 -31.02
N GLU A 486 -21.37 8.96 -30.04
CA GLU A 486 -21.68 8.67 -28.64
C GLU A 486 -22.34 9.83 -27.85
N PHE A 487 -22.21 11.07 -28.33
CA PHE A 487 -22.66 12.28 -27.64
C PHE A 487 -23.84 13.01 -28.33
N GLU A 488 -24.32 12.47 -29.46
CA GLU A 488 -25.46 13.00 -30.19
C GLU A 488 -26.75 12.92 -29.35
N GLY A 489 -27.46 14.06 -29.21
CA GLY A 489 -28.72 14.15 -28.45
C GLY A 489 -28.60 14.19 -26.91
N LYS A 490 -27.39 14.34 -26.37
CA LYS A 490 -27.13 14.36 -24.91
C LYS A 490 -26.88 15.77 -24.34
N ASP A 491 -27.61 16.77 -24.83
CA ASP A 491 -27.42 18.18 -24.42
C ASP A 491 -27.67 18.38 -22.91
N THR A 492 -28.68 17.72 -22.35
CA THR A 492 -28.98 17.76 -20.91
C THR A 492 -27.88 17.14 -20.07
N ALA A 493 -27.20 16.10 -20.58
CA ALA A 493 -26.06 15.49 -19.89
C ALA A 493 -24.85 16.44 -19.91
N GLN A 494 -24.62 17.15 -21.00
CA GLN A 494 -23.55 18.14 -21.11
C GLN A 494 -23.77 19.35 -20.20
N LEU A 495 -25.04 19.72 -19.95
CA LEU A 495 -25.40 20.79 -19.03
C LEU A 495 -25.07 20.45 -17.57
N VAL A 496 -25.07 19.17 -17.20
CA VAL A 496 -24.65 18.72 -15.86
C VAL A 496 -23.19 19.11 -15.59
N ASP A 497 -22.30 19.02 -16.58
CA ASP A 497 -20.88 19.38 -16.44
C ASP A 497 -20.65 20.85 -16.10
N ARG A 498 -21.60 21.74 -16.44
CA ARG A 498 -21.50 23.17 -16.13
C ARG A 498 -21.71 23.47 -14.65
N TYR A 499 -22.59 22.71 -14.00
CA TYR A 499 -23.00 22.95 -12.61
C TYR A 499 -22.37 21.97 -11.62
N LYS A 500 -21.72 20.91 -12.10
CA LYS A 500 -21.01 19.99 -11.21
C LYS A 500 -19.86 20.70 -10.52
N PHE A 501 -19.63 20.33 -9.28
CA PHE A 501 -18.46 20.79 -8.53
C PHE A 501 -17.97 19.64 -7.67
N MET A 502 -16.74 19.17 -7.91
CA MET A 502 -16.20 17.97 -7.27
C MET A 502 -17.15 16.78 -7.41
N ASP A 503 -17.65 16.24 -6.30
CA ASP A 503 -18.61 15.12 -6.21
C ASP A 503 -20.08 15.57 -6.13
N LEU A 504 -20.34 16.88 -6.19
CA LEU A 504 -21.69 17.44 -6.14
C LEU A 504 -22.29 17.53 -7.55
N TYR A 505 -23.46 16.92 -7.70
CA TYR A 505 -24.23 16.91 -8.93
C TYR A 505 -25.60 17.57 -8.74
N PRO A 506 -26.11 18.29 -9.74
CA PRO A 506 -27.43 18.91 -9.69
C PRO A 506 -28.60 17.91 -9.79
N CYS A 507 -28.32 16.61 -9.96
CA CYS A 507 -29.30 15.54 -10.11
C CYS A 507 -28.93 14.34 -9.24
N THR A 508 -29.92 13.55 -8.85
CA THR A 508 -29.70 12.27 -8.15
C THR A 508 -29.02 11.24 -9.05
N PRO A 509 -28.33 10.22 -8.49
CA PRO A 509 -27.69 9.18 -9.30
C PRO A 509 -28.64 8.44 -10.26
N ALA A 510 -29.91 8.29 -9.86
CA ALA A 510 -30.94 7.68 -10.71
C ALA A 510 -31.31 8.59 -11.91
N GLU A 511 -31.44 9.89 -11.69
CA GLU A 511 -31.71 10.88 -12.75
C GLU A 511 -30.51 11.00 -13.70
N LEU A 512 -29.28 11.06 -13.17
CA LEU A 512 -28.06 11.09 -14.00
C LEU A 512 -27.97 9.85 -14.92
N LYS A 513 -28.29 8.67 -14.39
CA LYS A 513 -28.34 7.43 -15.17
C LYS A 513 -29.40 7.48 -16.27
N ALA A 514 -30.57 8.05 -15.99
CA ALA A 514 -31.66 8.19 -16.97
C ALA A 514 -31.33 9.23 -18.07
N ILE A 515 -30.65 10.32 -17.70
CA ILE A 515 -30.14 11.34 -18.63
C ILE A 515 -28.98 10.79 -19.49
N GLY A 516 -28.42 9.63 -19.12
CA GLY A 516 -27.28 9.04 -19.79
C GLY A 516 -25.97 9.79 -19.52
N TYR A 517 -25.90 10.51 -18.40
CA TYR A 517 -24.69 11.20 -17.95
C TYR A 517 -23.60 10.18 -17.62
N ARG A 518 -22.41 10.41 -18.17
CA ARG A 518 -21.19 9.65 -17.85
C ARG A 518 -20.16 10.67 -17.39
N ASP A 519 -19.61 10.47 -16.19
CA ASP A 519 -18.58 11.36 -15.71
C ASP A 519 -17.26 11.12 -16.44
N ILE A 520 -16.91 12.05 -17.34
CA ILE A 520 -15.71 12.01 -18.18
C ILE A 520 -14.44 12.27 -17.33
N SER A 521 -14.58 12.75 -16.10
CA SER A 521 -13.49 12.92 -15.12
C SER A 521 -12.74 11.61 -14.80
N THR A 522 -13.28 10.46 -15.24
CA THR A 522 -12.68 9.12 -15.11
C THR A 522 -11.77 8.70 -16.28
N HIS A 523 -11.40 9.61 -17.20
CA HIS A 523 -10.52 9.29 -18.34
C HIS A 523 -9.09 8.86 -17.98
N THR A 524 -8.65 9.01 -16.72
CA THR A 524 -7.42 8.37 -16.21
C THR A 524 -7.51 6.84 -16.14
N MET A 525 -8.63 6.21 -16.50
CA MET A 525 -8.82 4.75 -16.50
C MET A 525 -9.14 4.13 -17.88
N ILE A 526 -8.83 4.79 -19.00
CA ILE A 526 -9.03 4.22 -20.35
C ILE A 526 -7.69 3.87 -21.00
N THR A 527 -6.94 2.94 -20.42
CA THR A 527 -5.82 2.24 -21.08
C THR A 527 -5.70 0.77 -20.64
N ASN A 528 -6.80 0.01 -20.61
CA ASN A 528 -6.67 -1.45 -20.69
C ASN A 528 -7.97 -2.14 -21.12
N PRO A 529 -8.02 -2.89 -22.26
CA PRO A 529 -9.24 -3.60 -22.68
C PRO A 529 -9.54 -4.88 -21.89
N ASN A 530 -8.65 -5.33 -21.01
CA ASN A 530 -8.69 -6.68 -20.41
C ASN A 530 -8.97 -6.72 -18.90
N ILE A 531 -9.58 -5.69 -18.31
CA ILE A 531 -10.04 -5.73 -16.92
C ILE A 531 -11.57 -5.64 -16.91
N PRO A 532 -12.31 -6.62 -16.34
CA PRO A 532 -13.76 -6.53 -16.19
C PRO A 532 -14.08 -5.27 -15.38
N ARG A 533 -14.81 -4.34 -16.00
CA ARG A 533 -15.23 -3.07 -15.41
C ARG A 533 -16.31 -3.32 -14.36
N GLY A 534 -15.88 -3.71 -13.16
CA GLY A 534 -16.67 -3.57 -11.95
C GLY A 534 -16.51 -2.15 -11.42
N LEU A 535 -17.61 -1.40 -11.36
CA LEU A 535 -17.69 -0.23 -10.50
C LEU A 535 -17.26 -0.66 -9.10
N SER A 536 -16.13 -0.14 -8.63
CA SER A 536 -15.78 -0.21 -7.20
C SER A 536 -16.71 0.73 -6.45
N ILE A 537 -17.95 0.29 -6.29
CA ILE A 537 -18.80 0.75 -5.19
C ILE A 537 -18.10 0.20 -3.96
N HIS A 538 -17.64 1.09 -3.08
CA HIS A 538 -17.35 0.71 -1.71
C HIS A 538 -18.60 0.00 -1.15
N GLU A 539 -18.60 -1.33 -1.15
CA GLU A 539 -19.48 -2.11 -0.29
C GLU A 539 -19.06 -1.80 1.14
N ALA A 540 -19.67 -0.76 1.70
CA ALA A 540 -19.78 -0.64 3.14
C ALA A 540 -20.49 -1.91 3.61
N GLN A 541 -19.80 -2.71 4.42
CA GLN A 541 -20.41 -3.81 5.17
C GLN A 541 -21.71 -3.32 5.78
N GLU A 542 -22.85 -3.86 5.33
CA GLU A 542 -24.11 -3.61 6.00
C GLU A 542 -24.02 -4.12 7.45
N PRO A 543 -24.27 -3.29 8.46
CA PRO A 543 -24.46 -3.80 9.80
C PRO A 543 -25.78 -4.59 9.83
N THR A 544 -25.72 -5.84 10.29
CA THR A 544 -26.91 -6.66 10.59
C THR A 544 -27.78 -5.96 11.62
N TYR A 545 -28.84 -5.28 11.18
CA TYR A 545 -29.84 -4.70 12.07
C TYR A 545 -30.78 -5.79 12.62
N ALA A 546 -31.09 -5.69 13.92
CA ALA A 546 -32.13 -6.50 14.56
C ALA A 546 -33.49 -6.24 13.87
N ARG A 547 -34.17 -7.31 13.44
CA ARG A 547 -35.51 -7.20 12.82
C ARG A 547 -36.57 -7.11 13.93
N PRO A 548 -37.46 -6.09 13.91
CA PRO A 548 -38.59 -6.04 14.82
C PRO A 548 -39.68 -7.04 14.43
N ASP A 549 -40.47 -7.47 15.40
CA ASP A 549 -41.60 -8.39 15.23
C ASP A 549 -42.70 -7.76 14.34
N PHE A 550 -43.01 -8.43 13.23
CA PHE A 550 -43.97 -7.99 12.22
C PHE A 550 -45.43 -8.17 12.66
N SER A 551 -45.69 -8.81 13.80
CA SER A 551 -47.05 -9.00 14.34
C SER A 551 -47.71 -7.71 14.81
N GLN A 552 -46.94 -6.63 15.01
CA GLN A 552 -47.43 -5.32 15.49
C GLN A 552 -47.41 -4.21 14.43
N MET A 553 -47.17 -4.52 13.15
CA MET A 553 -47.09 -3.48 12.10
C MET A 553 -48.46 -3.11 11.51
N ILE A 554 -48.77 -1.81 11.53
CA ILE A 554 -49.88 -1.20 10.78
C ILE A 554 -49.39 -0.89 9.35
N PRO A 555 -50.19 -1.08 8.28
CA PRO A 555 -49.73 -0.86 6.91
C PRO A 555 -49.25 0.58 6.65
N PHE A 556 -47.98 0.72 6.29
CA PHE A 556 -47.38 1.99 5.87
C PHE A 556 -47.97 2.45 4.53
N LYS A 557 -48.70 3.57 4.53
CA LYS A 557 -49.19 4.26 3.33
C LYS A 557 -48.61 5.67 3.27
N PRO A 558 -47.48 5.89 2.58
CA PRO A 558 -46.92 7.24 2.43
C PRO A 558 -47.86 8.08 1.55
N LYS A 559 -48.43 9.16 2.13
CA LYS A 559 -49.15 10.18 1.37
C LYS A 559 -48.16 11.26 0.92
N ALA A 560 -48.00 11.45 -0.39
CA ALA A 560 -47.11 12.48 -0.97
C ALA A 560 -47.66 13.91 -0.86
N LYS A 561 -48.95 14.09 -0.53
CA LYS A 561 -49.59 15.39 -0.31
C LYS A 561 -50.41 15.33 0.98
N TYR A 562 -50.07 16.18 1.95
CA TYR A 562 -50.81 16.33 3.21
C TYR A 562 -52.03 17.21 2.99
N ILE A 563 -53.17 16.85 3.57
CA ILE A 563 -54.39 17.68 3.54
C ILE A 563 -54.21 18.82 4.56
N PRO A 564 -54.63 20.07 4.27
CA PRO A 564 -54.62 21.15 5.27
C PRO A 564 -55.35 20.70 6.55
N GLY A 565 -54.62 20.62 7.66
CA GLY A 565 -55.12 20.11 8.95
C GLY A 565 -54.43 18.84 9.48
N GLU A 566 -53.68 18.11 8.64
CA GLU A 566 -52.88 16.93 9.05
C GLU A 566 -51.48 17.35 9.54
N HIS A 567 -51.01 16.85 10.70
CA HIS A 567 -49.66 17.11 11.20
C HIS A 567 -48.65 16.10 10.61
N PRO A 568 -47.65 16.54 9.82
CA PRO A 568 -46.65 15.63 9.25
C PRO A 568 -45.65 15.16 10.32
N VAL A 569 -45.40 13.86 10.39
CA VAL A 569 -44.36 13.24 11.23
C VAL A 569 -43.54 12.27 10.39
N LYS A 570 -42.29 12.00 10.78
CA LYS A 570 -41.45 11.03 10.07
C LYS A 570 -42.13 9.66 10.11
N GLY A 571 -42.66 9.21 8.96
CA GLY A 571 -43.40 7.95 8.82
C GLY A 571 -44.90 8.08 8.54
N GLY A 572 -45.48 9.30 8.48
CA GLY A 572 -46.89 9.49 8.10
C GLY A 572 -47.50 10.81 8.61
N ALA A 573 -48.83 10.84 8.74
CA ALA A 573 -49.55 11.93 9.39
C ALA A 573 -50.15 11.44 10.71
N PHE A 574 -49.91 12.16 11.81
CA PHE A 574 -50.59 11.88 13.08
C PHE A 574 -51.93 12.63 13.07
N PRO A 575 -53.09 11.97 13.20
CA PRO A 575 -54.38 12.65 13.18
C PRO A 575 -54.56 13.42 14.48
N PRO A 576 -54.58 14.77 14.48
CA PRO A 576 -54.95 15.51 15.66
C PRO A 576 -56.45 15.31 15.96
N PRO A 577 -56.92 15.55 17.20
CA PRO A 577 -58.35 15.51 17.52
C PRO A 577 -59.18 16.33 16.50
N PRO A 578 -60.39 15.91 16.12
CA PRO A 578 -61.15 16.51 15.02
C PRO A 578 -61.32 18.04 15.12
N ALA A 579 -61.48 18.56 16.34
CA ALA A 579 -61.56 20.01 16.60
C ALA A 579 -60.25 20.76 16.25
N VAL A 580 -59.11 20.15 16.55
CA VAL A 580 -57.78 20.70 16.26
C VAL A 580 -57.46 20.57 14.76
N ALA A 581 -57.86 19.46 14.13
CA ALA A 581 -57.74 19.29 12.68
C ALA A 581 -58.48 20.38 11.91
N ASN A 582 -59.70 20.72 12.35
CA ASN A 582 -60.49 21.79 11.74
C ASN A 582 -59.80 23.16 11.91
N LEU A 583 -59.30 23.47 13.11
CA LEU A 583 -58.56 24.71 13.35
C LEU A 583 -57.29 24.80 12.49
N LEU A 584 -56.51 23.71 12.40
CA LEU A 584 -55.30 23.65 11.59
C LEU A 584 -55.59 23.80 10.09
N SER A 585 -56.77 23.38 9.61
CA SER A 585 -57.20 23.58 8.22
C SER A 585 -57.52 25.04 7.88
N LEU A 586 -57.86 25.86 8.88
CA LEU A 586 -58.16 27.29 8.75
C LEU A 586 -56.91 28.17 8.90
N LEU A 587 -55.82 27.62 9.46
CA LEU A 587 -54.57 28.34 9.68
C LEU A 587 -53.67 28.31 8.43
N PRO A 588 -52.89 29.38 8.17
CA PRO A 588 -51.89 29.38 7.10
C PRO A 588 -50.84 28.27 7.28
N PRO A 589 -50.22 27.77 6.19
CA PRO A 589 -49.17 26.77 6.29
C PRO A 589 -48.04 27.21 7.23
N PRO A 590 -47.43 26.31 8.01
CA PRO A 590 -46.40 26.65 8.99
C PRO A 590 -45.21 27.46 8.40
N SER A 591 -44.92 27.27 7.12
CA SER A 591 -43.87 28.00 6.38
C SER A 591 -44.11 29.51 6.27
N TYR A 592 -45.33 29.99 6.52
CA TYR A 592 -45.69 31.40 6.56
C TYR A 592 -45.42 32.07 7.92
N PHE A 593 -45.17 31.30 8.98
CA PHE A 593 -44.81 31.83 10.30
C PHE A 593 -43.29 31.90 10.46
N ARG A 594 -42.73 33.09 10.23
CA ARG A 594 -41.35 33.44 10.58
C ARG A 594 -41.37 34.43 11.75
N GLY A 595 -41.68 33.94 12.95
CA GLY A 595 -41.73 34.73 14.18
C GLY A 595 -40.93 34.07 15.32
N PRO A 596 -40.73 34.77 16.46
CA PRO A 596 -40.09 34.16 17.63
C PRO A 596 -40.89 32.94 18.08
N PHE A 597 -40.24 31.78 18.12
CA PHE A 597 -40.88 30.54 18.51
C PHE A 597 -41.11 30.52 20.02
N VAL A 598 -42.33 30.19 20.44
CA VAL A 598 -42.66 30.02 21.86
C VAL A 598 -41.89 28.81 22.39
N LYS A 599 -41.33 28.92 23.61
CA LYS A 599 -40.72 27.76 24.29
C LYS A 599 -41.81 26.73 24.60
N LEU A 600 -41.91 25.72 23.75
CA LEU A 600 -42.97 24.71 23.75
C LEU A 600 -43.09 24.00 25.10
N GLU A 601 -41.97 23.63 25.73
CA GLU A 601 -41.98 22.95 27.03
C GLU A 601 -42.62 23.80 28.13
N ALA A 602 -42.25 25.08 28.22
CA ALA A 602 -42.82 25.99 29.22
C ALA A 602 -44.32 26.25 28.99
N LEU A 603 -44.76 26.25 27.74
CA LEU A 603 -46.17 26.40 27.38
C LEU A 603 -46.98 25.14 27.71
N VAL A 604 -46.42 23.96 27.43
CA VAL A 604 -47.05 22.68 27.78
C VAL A 604 -47.14 22.50 29.29
N ASP A 605 -46.10 22.86 30.03
CA ASP A 605 -46.11 22.86 31.50
C ASP A 605 -47.20 23.78 32.07
N LEU A 606 -47.42 24.94 31.44
CA LEU A 606 -48.51 25.84 31.81
C LEU A 606 -49.88 25.18 31.55
N PHE A 607 -50.07 24.55 30.38
CA PHE A 607 -51.31 23.86 30.04
C PHE A 607 -51.62 22.68 30.97
N MET A 608 -50.61 21.91 31.37
CA MET A 608 -50.79 20.79 32.29
C MET A 608 -51.18 21.22 33.71
N ARG A 609 -50.91 22.48 34.07
CA ARG A 609 -51.23 23.06 35.39
C ARG A 609 -52.54 23.85 35.40
N LEU A 610 -53.22 23.98 34.26
CA LEU A 610 -54.49 24.69 34.14
C LEU A 610 -55.66 23.73 34.40
N ASN A 611 -56.41 23.96 35.48
CA ASN A 611 -57.66 23.25 35.75
C ASN A 611 -58.81 23.90 34.97
N LEU A 612 -59.29 23.22 33.93
CA LEU A 612 -60.44 23.65 33.15
C LEU A 612 -61.73 23.06 33.73
N PRO A 613 -62.83 23.82 33.81
CA PRO A 613 -64.13 23.31 34.28
C PRO A 613 -64.73 22.27 33.30
N GLU A 614 -65.40 21.24 33.84
CA GLU A 614 -65.86 20.06 33.09
C GLU A 614 -67.02 20.30 32.09
N GLN A 615 -67.73 21.43 32.16
CA GLN A 615 -68.74 21.80 31.18
C GLN A 615 -68.35 23.09 30.47
N GLY A 616 -67.99 22.98 29.19
CA GLY A 616 -67.71 24.14 28.35
C GLY A 616 -68.98 24.95 28.10
N GLY A 617 -68.96 26.23 28.47
CA GLY A 617 -70.06 27.16 28.15
C GLY A 617 -70.30 27.24 26.63
N GLN A 618 -71.57 27.34 26.23
CA GLN A 618 -71.93 27.54 24.83
C GLN A 618 -71.27 28.80 24.27
N TRP A 619 -70.61 28.65 23.12
CA TRP A 619 -70.00 29.76 22.41
C TRP A 619 -71.10 30.66 21.85
N SER A 620 -71.27 31.85 22.43
CA SER A 620 -72.13 32.88 21.83
C SER A 620 -71.42 33.53 20.64
N THR A 621 -72.11 33.57 19.50
CA THR A 621 -71.67 34.24 18.26
C THR A 621 -71.88 35.74 18.27
N SER A 622 -72.41 36.34 19.35
CA SER A 622 -72.59 37.79 19.47
C SER A 622 -71.38 38.46 20.14
N GLY A 623 -70.28 38.63 19.40
CA GLY A 623 -69.30 39.73 19.45
C GLY A 623 -68.84 40.39 20.76
N SER A 624 -69.09 39.84 21.95
CA SER A 624 -68.69 40.41 23.24
C SER A 624 -68.11 39.32 24.12
N HIS A 625 -66.80 39.12 24.05
CA HIS A 625 -66.08 38.23 24.96
C HIS A 625 -65.21 39.04 25.91
N ASP A 626 -65.49 38.88 27.20
CA ASP A 626 -64.86 39.52 28.35
C ASP A 626 -63.42 38.96 28.52
N VAL A 627 -62.42 39.84 28.60
CA VAL A 627 -60.98 39.51 28.69
C VAL A 627 -60.62 38.85 30.04
N ARG A 628 -61.59 38.72 30.95
CA ARG A 628 -61.39 38.18 32.31
C ARG A 628 -61.27 36.67 32.40
N LEU A 629 -61.46 35.91 31.32
CA LEU A 629 -61.23 34.45 31.31
C LEU A 629 -59.76 34.06 31.58
N PHE A 630 -58.80 34.97 31.37
CA PHE A 630 -57.39 34.77 31.73
C PHE A 630 -57.05 35.16 33.17
N GLU A 631 -57.96 35.79 33.93
CA GLU A 631 -57.71 36.06 35.36
C GLU A 631 -57.94 34.83 36.26
N LEU A 632 -58.59 33.78 35.72
CA LEU A 632 -58.82 32.51 36.43
C LEU A 632 -57.56 31.64 36.57
N SER A 633 -56.42 32.03 35.99
CA SER A 633 -55.13 31.33 36.12
C SER A 633 -54.27 31.82 37.30
N LYS A 634 -54.76 32.76 38.13
CA LYS A 634 -54.06 33.21 39.35
C LYS A 634 -54.14 32.22 40.53
N SER A 635 -54.71 31.03 40.37
CA SER A 635 -54.90 30.06 41.45
C SER A 635 -53.85 28.93 41.52
N VAL A 636 -52.83 28.89 40.66
CA VAL A 636 -51.74 27.91 40.78
C VAL A 636 -50.77 28.35 41.87
N HIS A 637 -50.91 27.77 43.07
CA HIS A 637 -49.96 27.94 44.16
C HIS A 637 -48.63 27.26 43.79
N TRP A 638 -47.55 28.03 43.78
CA TRP A 638 -46.18 27.51 43.63
C TRP A 638 -45.80 26.72 44.90
N VAL A 639 -45.81 25.39 44.83
CA VAL A 639 -45.20 24.57 45.88
C VAL A 639 -43.68 24.68 45.75
N VAL A 640 -43.07 25.36 46.71
CA VAL A 640 -41.62 25.44 46.89
C VAL A 640 -41.20 24.22 47.69
N ASP A 641 -40.39 23.31 47.11
CA ASP A 641 -39.76 22.23 47.87
C ASP A 641 -38.62 22.79 48.75
N PRO A 642 -38.60 22.52 50.08
CA PRO A 642 -37.62 23.07 50.98
C PRO A 642 -36.55 22.01 51.32
N SER A 643 -35.46 21.91 50.55
CA SER A 643 -34.27 21.13 50.95
C SER A 643 -33.06 21.42 50.06
N GLY A 644 -31.95 21.87 50.66
CA GLY A 644 -30.62 21.51 50.14
C GLY A 644 -29.77 22.60 49.46
N ASP A 645 -29.52 23.67 50.20
CA ASP A 645 -28.32 24.52 50.21
C ASP A 645 -27.05 24.00 49.49
N ARG A 646 -26.40 24.81 48.64
CA ARG A 646 -25.01 25.31 48.85
C ARG A 646 -24.44 26.12 47.67
N LYS A 647 -24.08 27.36 48.00
CA LYS A 647 -23.24 28.31 47.24
C LYS A 647 -21.84 27.76 46.86
N ARG A 648 -21.30 28.27 45.75
CA ARG A 648 -19.92 28.81 45.50
C ARG A 648 -19.60 28.60 44.00
N LYS A 649 -18.95 29.49 43.25
CA LYS A 649 -18.14 30.69 43.52
C LYS A 649 -17.97 31.40 42.18
N VAL A 650 -18.19 32.71 42.12
CA VAL A 650 -17.53 33.59 41.16
C VAL A 650 -16.31 34.17 41.90
N ILE A 651 -15.14 34.15 41.26
CA ILE A 651 -13.97 34.96 41.66
C ILE A 651 -13.50 35.73 40.41
N PRO A 652 -13.12 37.02 40.56
CA PRO A 652 -13.16 38.05 39.50
C PRO A 652 -11.76 38.64 39.16
N GLY A 653 -11.72 39.54 38.18
CA GLY A 653 -10.56 40.39 37.82
C GLY A 653 -10.45 40.54 36.29
N ASP A 654 -11.05 41.52 35.63
CA ASP A 654 -10.80 42.98 35.60
C ASP A 654 -9.61 43.35 34.70
N ASP A 655 -9.90 43.85 33.49
CA ASP A 655 -9.47 45.20 33.03
C ASP A 655 -9.85 45.48 31.55
N SER A 656 -10.58 46.59 31.37
CA SER A 656 -10.38 47.66 30.38
C SER A 656 -10.87 47.56 28.91
N ASP A 657 -11.81 48.47 28.65
CA ASP A 657 -12.04 49.37 27.49
C ASP A 657 -12.89 48.96 26.27
N ASP A 658 -14.09 49.57 26.24
CA ASP A 658 -14.85 50.23 25.15
C ASP A 658 -14.96 49.59 23.74
N GLU A 659 -16.18 49.20 23.35
CA GLU A 659 -17.00 49.82 22.27
C GLU A 659 -18.16 48.92 21.79
N ASP A 660 -19.34 49.56 21.65
CA ASP A 660 -20.51 49.25 20.82
C ASP A 660 -20.90 47.78 20.51
N GLY A 661 -21.81 47.26 21.35
CA GLY A 661 -22.60 46.06 21.07
C GLY A 661 -23.73 46.31 20.06
N ASN A 662 -23.38 46.31 18.78
CA ASN A 662 -24.32 46.22 17.66
C ASN A 662 -25.03 44.86 17.67
N LYS A 663 -26.23 44.77 18.26
CA LYS A 663 -27.09 43.58 18.16
C LYS A 663 -27.72 43.51 16.76
N PRO A 664 -27.68 42.36 16.07
CA PRO A 664 -28.16 42.25 14.70
C PRO A 664 -29.67 42.51 14.62
N VAL A 665 -30.02 43.56 13.87
CA VAL A 665 -31.38 43.92 13.47
C VAL A 665 -31.94 42.83 12.54
N LEU A 666 -33.05 42.21 12.93
CA LEU A 666 -33.79 41.27 12.08
C LEU A 666 -34.45 42.04 10.92
N THR A 667 -33.87 41.93 9.73
CA THR A 667 -34.19 42.66 8.49
C THR A 667 -35.50 42.27 7.80
N SER A 668 -36.49 41.72 8.51
CA SER A 668 -37.79 41.41 7.91
C SER A 668 -38.94 41.37 8.92
N ASP A 669 -39.07 42.42 9.73
CA ASP A 669 -40.22 42.58 10.61
C ASP A 669 -41.44 43.13 9.82
N ILE A 670 -42.22 42.20 9.26
CA ILE A 670 -43.42 42.48 8.46
C ILE A 670 -44.50 43.20 9.30
N TYR A 671 -44.48 43.07 10.63
CA TYR A 671 -45.45 43.72 11.51
C TYR A 671 -45.18 45.22 11.62
N ARG A 672 -43.91 45.61 11.79
CA ARG A 672 -43.48 47.02 11.77
C ARG A 672 -43.71 47.68 10.40
N ALA A 673 -43.44 46.95 9.32
CA ALA A 673 -43.68 47.41 7.95
C ALA A 673 -45.18 47.63 7.65
N ARG A 674 -46.09 46.83 8.24
CA ARG A 674 -47.54 47.02 8.11
C ARG A 674 -48.07 48.18 8.94
N GLN A 675 -47.50 48.46 10.11
CA GLN A 675 -47.86 49.67 10.88
C GLN A 675 -47.42 50.96 10.19
N GLN A 676 -46.23 50.99 9.59
CA GLN A 676 -45.75 52.17 8.85
C GLN A 676 -46.54 52.45 7.57
N LYS A 677 -47.10 51.43 6.90
CA LYS A 677 -47.98 51.60 5.73
C LYS A 677 -49.40 52.08 6.06
N LYS A 678 -49.83 52.03 7.33
CA LYS A 678 -51.15 52.56 7.76
C LYS A 678 -51.08 54.01 8.27
N MET A 679 -49.89 54.60 8.39
CA MET A 679 -49.69 56.01 8.76
C MET A 679 -49.07 56.84 7.62
N LYS A 680 -49.55 56.60 6.38
CA LYS A 680 -49.40 57.53 5.25
C LYS A 680 -50.73 57.66 4.53
#